data_AF-A0A5C4JIU4-F1
#
_entry.id   AF-A0A5C4JIU4-F1
#
_cell.length_a   1.000
_cell.length_b   1.000
_cell.length_c   1.000
_cell.angle_alpha   90.00
_cell.angle_beta   90.00
_cell.angle_gamma   90.00
#
_symmetry.space_group_name_H-M   'P 1'
#
loop_
_entity.id
_entity.type
_entity.pdbx_description
1 polymer ?
#
loop_
_entity_poly.entity_id
_entity_poly.type
_entity_poly.pdbx_seq_one_letter_code
_entity_poly.pdbx_strand_id
1 'polypeptide(L)'
;MADTKSFVFENHFHPYVGMLVERLNQQSVDGLLDLAVQQVSEPFFGQIYKPNDPAAPGGDASFEVTSSPKNIDVGEAGPYSVYNWELFFHAPVTIAVHLSKNQRFAEAQRWFHHVFDPTNTDTGTPVPDRFWKFVRFRNPRPGDMPRVDELVAVLSRPPSELGPEERILLASAALSYEALRREPFRPHRVARTRVVAYQYYVVMKYLENLIAWGDSLFRLDTAESVNEATQLYVLAGNILGPRPAEVPRHRSAPRMSYRRLKEAGLGAFSNALVELENQLPFARTPPPGAPGAGTGGTALLGIGRSLYFCVPRNDRLVGYWDTVADRLFKIRNCQDITGAVRRLSLFAPALDPGLLSRATAAGVDIAGAVAGTRAPASPVRAALLIQKALEITAEVKSAGAAMLTAMDRRDGEQLARLRQGHEIDMARLARDVRFLGWKEAEANTEALLRSRAVTFARYRHFQLLLGRPESEVDKLREVGLTRLPVTEANFAEVHQRLVGRYATAIAQESRPAPRLARDGDPQVQAGAESQGSLDLIANEYAELNIHMPAARDKQREATDIDIMYGVLGMLPNMGVDIEPFGVGGHVEFGGPLLSAVGRTLASATRGAADQDVYEGGRAAKIAGYQRRDLDFVQQSNQAALELMQNGRQLIAALVHEQVARRDYDSAGDQIKRAQEVDAFLASKDTNTELYTWLRGEVARGFAECYRMAVDVARAAEQAVKRELMRPELDDTTFIGFSHWDTGRRGLQAGERLHHDLVRLQLAYLENNRRELELTTHVSLRMLDPLALLELRSRGTCQFTVPEWLYDLEVPGHYFRRVRTVALSLPAVTGPYTSVAATLSLRRSSLRRDPGLIDGRYARLPGEDSRFLDYPGALESVVTSTAVRDAGLFDANARDDRYLPFEGAGAISEWTLSLPADLRTFDYTTISDAVLHIGYTARAGVRADAVAADLRERFAAAQERTLARSFSLRHDFPTDWAAFAAGEEDLPLRIEKGWFPYLTQSAAITLNAVELYGIAGDDLVRGPSPVGADALPALNAQLAAEGAFTLAVPADDAVVRRDRDADPYLIVRYTIR
;
A
#
# COMPACT_ATOMS: atom_id res chain seq x y z
N MET A 1 -63.38 -3.10 -79.55
CA MET A 1 -64.82 -2.90 -79.28
C MET A 1 -65.23 -1.62 -80.00
N ALA A 2 -66.46 -1.60 -80.52
CA ALA A 2 -67.00 -0.54 -81.38
C ALA A 2 -66.90 0.85 -80.73
N ASP A 3 -66.72 1.85 -81.59
CA ASP A 3 -66.45 3.26 -81.30
C ASP A 3 -67.70 3.96 -80.72
N THR A 4 -67.99 3.75 -79.44
CA THR A 4 -68.93 4.60 -78.68
C THR A 4 -68.21 5.89 -78.32
N LYS A 5 -68.60 7.01 -78.94
CA LYS A 5 -68.10 8.34 -78.55
C LYS A 5 -68.56 8.59 -77.11
N SER A 6 -67.64 8.66 -76.16
CA SER A 6 -67.95 9.05 -74.78
C SER A 6 -67.54 10.50 -74.56
N PHE A 7 -68.45 11.34 -74.06
CA PHE A 7 -68.13 12.71 -73.68
C PHE A 7 -68.00 12.82 -72.15
N VAL A 8 -66.91 13.47 -71.71
CA VAL A 8 -66.65 13.77 -70.30
C VAL A 8 -66.88 15.27 -70.08
N PHE A 9 -67.78 15.62 -69.17
CA PHE A 9 -68.02 17.01 -68.77
C PHE A 9 -67.39 17.28 -67.40
N GLU A 10 -66.44 18.22 -67.38
CA GLU A 10 -65.78 18.70 -66.17
C GLU A 10 -66.27 20.09 -65.78
N ASN A 11 -66.37 20.33 -64.48
CA ASN A 11 -66.72 21.64 -63.95
C ASN A 11 -65.49 22.57 -64.04
N HIS A 12 -65.66 23.78 -64.57
CA HIS A 12 -64.59 24.79 -64.67
C HIS A 12 -64.76 25.97 -63.67
N PHE A 13 -65.51 25.75 -62.59
CA PHE A 13 -65.72 26.72 -61.51
C PHE A 13 -65.65 26.01 -60.16
N HIS A 14 -65.19 26.70 -59.11
CA HIS A 14 -65.15 26.11 -57.76
C HIS A 14 -66.53 26.18 -57.10
N PRO A 15 -67.18 25.05 -56.77
CA PRO A 15 -68.60 25.03 -56.41
C PRO A 15 -68.91 25.57 -55.00
N TYR A 16 -67.93 25.62 -54.11
CA TYR A 16 -68.14 25.89 -52.69
C TYR A 16 -67.36 27.10 -52.12
N VAL A 17 -66.93 28.05 -52.94
CA VAL A 17 -66.16 29.22 -52.44
C VAL A 17 -66.95 30.01 -51.38
N GLY A 18 -68.22 30.28 -51.64
CA GLY A 18 -69.09 30.98 -50.68
C GLY A 18 -69.21 30.24 -49.34
N MET A 19 -69.37 28.91 -49.39
CA MET A 19 -69.39 28.06 -48.21
C MET A 19 -68.07 28.11 -47.43
N LEU A 20 -66.92 28.06 -48.12
CA LEU A 20 -65.59 28.12 -47.48
C LEU A 20 -65.37 29.47 -46.79
N VAL A 21 -65.74 30.58 -47.44
CA VAL A 21 -65.64 31.92 -46.85
C VAL A 21 -66.57 32.07 -45.64
N GLU A 22 -67.80 31.56 -45.75
CA GLU A 22 -68.76 31.57 -44.65
C GLU A 22 -68.24 30.78 -43.44
N ARG A 23 -67.71 29.57 -43.68
CA ARG A 23 -67.14 28.72 -42.63
C ARG A 23 -65.93 29.35 -41.96
N LEU A 24 -65.05 29.98 -42.73
CA LEU A 24 -63.91 30.72 -42.18
C LEU A 24 -64.38 31.87 -41.26
N ASN A 25 -65.36 32.65 -41.72
CA ASN A 25 -65.87 33.81 -40.97
C ASN A 25 -66.67 33.43 -39.72
N GLN A 26 -67.43 32.33 -39.75
CA GLN A 26 -68.29 31.92 -38.65
C GLN A 26 -67.64 30.95 -37.65
N GLN A 27 -66.76 30.05 -38.11
CA GLN A 27 -66.24 28.92 -37.30
C GLN A 27 -64.73 28.93 -37.08
N SER A 28 -63.98 29.86 -37.69
CA SER A 28 -62.51 29.98 -37.71
C SER A 28 -61.78 29.07 -38.70
N VAL A 29 -60.44 29.15 -38.72
CA VAL A 29 -59.55 28.32 -39.55
C VAL A 29 -59.77 26.83 -39.28
N ASP A 30 -60.05 26.44 -38.04
CA ASP A 30 -60.29 25.03 -37.67
C ASP A 30 -61.57 24.51 -38.35
N GLY A 31 -62.61 25.34 -38.44
CA GLY A 31 -63.86 25.01 -39.13
C GLY A 31 -63.73 25.01 -40.65
N LEU A 32 -62.84 25.84 -41.22
CA LEU A 32 -62.52 25.83 -42.66
C LEU A 32 -61.80 24.53 -43.05
N LEU A 33 -60.83 24.09 -42.25
CA LEU A 33 -60.00 22.91 -42.52
C LEU A 33 -60.64 21.58 -42.10
N ASP A 34 -61.86 21.61 -41.57
CA ASP A 34 -62.60 20.42 -41.14
C ASP A 34 -62.84 19.46 -42.33
N LEU A 35 -62.71 18.17 -42.08
CA LEU A 35 -62.94 17.11 -43.05
C LEU A 35 -64.38 17.11 -43.57
N ALA A 36 -65.36 17.43 -42.72
CA ALA A 36 -66.77 17.47 -43.11
C ALA A 36 -67.03 18.47 -44.25
N VAL A 37 -66.29 19.58 -44.28
CA VAL A 37 -66.34 20.61 -45.33
C VAL A 37 -65.71 20.10 -46.64
N GLN A 38 -64.70 19.23 -46.53
CA GLN A 38 -64.01 18.66 -47.70
C GLN A 38 -64.77 17.51 -48.38
N GLN A 39 -65.69 16.84 -47.68
CA GLN A 39 -66.43 15.67 -48.19
C GLN A 39 -67.79 16.02 -48.84
N VAL A 40 -68.11 17.31 -48.99
CA VAL A 40 -69.35 17.75 -49.63
C VAL A 40 -69.35 17.37 -51.11
N SER A 41 -70.39 16.65 -51.55
CA SER A 41 -70.57 16.22 -52.94
C SER A 41 -72.05 16.24 -53.32
N GLU A 42 -72.40 17.00 -54.35
CA GLU A 42 -73.78 17.14 -54.84
C GLU A 42 -73.87 16.88 -56.35
N PRO A 43 -74.86 16.08 -56.83
CA PRO A 43 -75.10 15.90 -58.25
C PRO A 43 -75.67 17.21 -58.85
N PHE A 44 -75.04 17.71 -59.91
CA PHE A 44 -75.37 19.02 -60.50
C PHE A 44 -75.66 18.96 -62.00
N PHE A 45 -74.85 18.20 -62.74
CA PHE A 45 -74.90 18.19 -64.20
C PHE A 45 -76.28 17.81 -64.77
N GLY A 46 -76.87 16.71 -64.29
CA GLY A 46 -78.19 16.26 -64.75
C GLY A 46 -79.36 17.17 -64.37
N GLN A 47 -79.15 18.15 -63.49
CA GLN A 47 -80.16 19.16 -63.15
C GLN A 47 -80.15 20.34 -64.13
N ILE A 48 -79.01 20.61 -64.79
CA ILE A 48 -78.82 21.79 -65.67
C ILE A 48 -78.75 21.41 -67.14
N TYR A 49 -78.17 20.26 -67.45
CA TYR A 49 -77.96 19.84 -68.82
C TYR A 49 -78.21 18.33 -68.95
N LYS A 50 -79.15 17.97 -69.83
CA LYS A 50 -79.54 16.57 -70.12
C LYS A 50 -79.24 16.24 -71.58
N PRO A 51 -77.98 15.92 -71.92
CA PRO A 51 -77.57 15.70 -73.31
C PRO A 51 -78.21 14.47 -73.97
N ASN A 52 -78.70 13.50 -73.18
CA ASN A 52 -79.34 12.28 -73.66
C ASN A 52 -80.88 12.33 -73.53
N ASP A 53 -81.46 13.52 -73.37
CA ASP A 53 -82.92 13.70 -73.33
C ASP A 53 -83.50 13.64 -74.76
N PRO A 54 -84.33 12.64 -75.11
CA PRO A 54 -84.90 12.53 -76.45
C PRO A 54 -85.87 13.69 -76.79
N ALA A 55 -86.26 14.53 -75.82
CA ALA A 55 -87.09 15.71 -76.03
C ALA A 55 -86.28 17.00 -76.30
N ALA A 56 -84.95 16.99 -76.19
CA ALA A 56 -84.09 18.16 -76.40
C ALA A 56 -83.58 18.25 -77.86
N PRO A 57 -83.46 19.45 -78.46
CA PRO A 57 -82.89 19.60 -79.81
C PRO A 57 -81.42 19.16 -79.82
N GLY A 58 -81.12 18.07 -80.53
CA GLY A 58 -79.77 17.49 -80.62
C GLY A 58 -79.49 16.29 -79.70
N GLY A 59 -80.50 15.73 -79.02
CA GLY A 59 -80.36 14.49 -78.25
C GLY A 59 -80.11 13.28 -79.15
N ASP A 60 -78.96 12.63 -78.98
CA ASP A 60 -78.60 11.39 -79.68
C ASP A 60 -78.18 10.35 -78.62
N ALA A 61 -78.92 9.26 -78.49
CA ALA A 61 -78.69 8.25 -77.45
C ALA A 61 -77.46 7.34 -77.74
N SER A 62 -76.69 7.66 -78.79
CA SER A 62 -75.55 6.89 -79.27
C SER A 62 -74.24 7.17 -78.54
N PHE A 63 -74.19 8.17 -77.65
CA PHE A 63 -72.99 8.54 -76.89
C PHE A 63 -73.18 8.45 -75.36
N GLU A 64 -72.12 8.00 -74.67
CA GLU A 64 -72.10 7.88 -73.22
C GLU A 64 -71.60 9.20 -72.61
N VAL A 65 -72.37 9.78 -71.68
CA VAL A 65 -72.00 11.03 -71.01
C VAL A 65 -71.63 10.74 -69.57
N THR A 66 -70.41 11.09 -69.21
CA THR A 66 -69.92 11.07 -67.83
C THR A 66 -69.74 12.52 -67.36
N SER A 67 -70.17 12.83 -66.14
CA SER A 67 -70.11 14.18 -65.57
C SER A 67 -69.64 14.17 -64.13
N SER A 68 -68.89 15.20 -63.75
CA SER A 68 -68.37 15.34 -62.39
C SER A 68 -69.38 16.03 -61.46
N PRO A 69 -69.62 15.51 -60.24
CA PRO A 69 -70.46 16.20 -59.25
C PRO A 69 -69.83 17.53 -58.80
N LYS A 70 -70.62 18.40 -58.17
CA LYS A 70 -70.07 19.53 -57.41
C LYS A 70 -69.40 18.96 -56.16
N ASN A 71 -68.08 18.99 -56.12
CA ASN A 71 -67.28 18.57 -54.97
C ASN A 71 -66.03 19.45 -54.84
N ILE A 72 -65.31 19.33 -53.72
CA ILE A 72 -63.96 19.88 -53.60
C ILE A 72 -63.02 18.99 -54.41
N ASP A 73 -62.72 19.40 -55.65
CA ASP A 73 -61.86 18.62 -56.51
C ASP A 73 -60.39 18.70 -56.05
N VAL A 74 -59.80 17.52 -55.86
CA VAL A 74 -58.41 17.29 -55.48
C VAL A 74 -57.70 16.36 -56.47
N GLY A 75 -58.28 16.14 -57.66
CA GLY A 75 -57.70 15.36 -58.75
C GLY A 75 -56.49 16.04 -59.40
N GLU A 76 -55.62 15.27 -60.04
CA GLU A 76 -54.40 15.80 -60.67
C GLU A 76 -54.68 16.71 -61.87
N ALA A 77 -55.70 16.39 -62.67
CA ALA A 77 -56.10 17.14 -63.87
C ALA A 77 -57.20 18.20 -63.61
N GLY A 78 -57.63 18.37 -62.35
CA GLY A 78 -58.70 19.28 -61.98
C GLY A 78 -58.36 20.75 -62.25
N PRO A 79 -59.25 21.56 -62.85
CA PRO A 79 -58.97 22.96 -63.18
C PRO A 79 -58.60 23.84 -61.98
N TYR A 80 -59.18 23.55 -60.81
CA TYR A 80 -58.98 24.31 -59.56
C TYR A 80 -58.39 23.46 -58.43
N SER A 81 -57.99 22.22 -58.71
CA SER A 81 -57.49 21.30 -57.68
C SER A 81 -56.19 21.82 -57.04
N VAL A 82 -55.35 22.51 -57.79
CA VAL A 82 -54.09 23.10 -57.29
C VAL A 82 -54.34 24.01 -56.08
N TYR A 83 -55.38 24.84 -56.11
CA TYR A 83 -55.73 25.74 -55.01
C TYR A 83 -56.27 24.98 -53.79
N ASN A 84 -57.02 23.89 -54.01
CA ASN A 84 -57.50 23.03 -52.93
C ASN A 84 -56.35 22.27 -52.26
N TRP A 85 -55.40 21.77 -53.05
CA TRP A 85 -54.14 21.19 -52.53
C TRP A 85 -53.30 22.22 -51.76
N GLU A 86 -53.28 23.46 -52.23
CA GLU A 86 -52.60 24.54 -51.52
C GLU A 86 -53.27 24.83 -50.17
N LEU A 87 -54.58 25.07 -50.17
CA LEU A 87 -55.36 25.46 -49.01
C LEU A 87 -55.41 24.38 -47.92
N PHE A 88 -55.71 23.14 -48.28
CA PHE A 88 -55.97 22.07 -47.31
C PHE A 88 -54.74 21.24 -46.95
N PHE A 89 -53.65 21.32 -47.74
CA PHE A 89 -52.45 20.51 -47.51
C PHE A 89 -51.17 21.34 -47.44
N HIS A 90 -50.80 22.09 -48.49
CA HIS A 90 -49.50 22.77 -48.51
C HIS A 90 -49.39 23.89 -47.48
N ALA A 91 -50.42 24.73 -47.32
CA ALA A 91 -50.40 25.83 -46.35
C ALA A 91 -50.29 25.31 -44.91
N PRO A 92 -51.16 24.40 -44.43
CA PRO A 92 -51.07 23.86 -43.07
C PRO A 92 -49.72 23.20 -42.76
N VAL A 93 -49.20 22.38 -43.67
CA VAL A 93 -47.92 21.70 -43.48
C VAL A 93 -46.75 22.69 -43.48
N THR A 94 -46.78 23.71 -44.34
CA THR A 94 -45.72 24.73 -44.38
C THR A 94 -45.71 25.57 -43.11
N ILE A 95 -46.88 25.97 -42.62
CA ILE A 95 -47.03 26.69 -41.35
C ILE A 95 -46.50 25.83 -40.19
N ALA A 96 -46.88 24.56 -40.12
CA ALA A 96 -46.39 23.64 -39.09
C ALA A 96 -44.86 23.51 -39.11
N VAL A 97 -44.25 23.33 -40.29
CA VAL A 97 -42.80 23.25 -40.45
C VAL A 97 -42.10 24.55 -40.05
N HIS A 98 -42.67 25.71 -40.41
CA HIS A 98 -42.11 27.01 -40.03
C HIS A 98 -42.18 27.24 -38.52
N LEU A 99 -43.31 26.91 -37.88
CA LEU A 99 -43.46 26.96 -36.42
C LEU A 99 -42.48 26.04 -35.71
N SER A 100 -42.29 24.83 -36.22
CA SER A 100 -41.32 23.86 -35.68
C SER A 100 -39.88 24.39 -35.78
N LYS A 101 -39.50 24.99 -36.90
CA LYS A 101 -38.18 25.66 -37.07
C LYS A 101 -37.97 26.80 -36.08
N ASN A 102 -39.04 27.53 -35.75
CA ASN A 102 -39.03 28.59 -34.73
C ASN A 102 -39.25 28.07 -33.30
N GLN A 103 -39.11 26.76 -33.08
CA GLN A 103 -39.22 26.09 -31.78
C GLN A 103 -40.59 26.22 -31.10
N ARG A 104 -41.65 26.55 -31.85
CA ARG A 104 -43.05 26.59 -31.37
C ARG A 104 -43.71 25.23 -31.57
N PHE A 105 -43.16 24.21 -30.89
CA PHE A 105 -43.45 22.80 -31.19
C PHE A 105 -44.90 22.38 -30.95
N ALA A 106 -45.52 22.86 -29.86
CA ALA A 106 -46.91 22.56 -29.54
C ALA A 106 -47.89 23.17 -30.57
N GLU A 107 -47.60 24.37 -31.05
CA GLU A 107 -48.41 25.02 -32.09
C GLU A 107 -48.20 24.35 -33.45
N ALA A 108 -46.95 24.00 -33.79
CA ALA A 108 -46.64 23.21 -34.98
C ALA A 108 -47.41 21.88 -34.99
N GLN A 109 -47.52 21.21 -33.83
CA GLN A 109 -48.27 19.97 -33.69
C GLN A 109 -49.77 20.16 -34.02
N ARG A 110 -50.40 21.24 -33.52
CA ARG A 110 -51.80 21.56 -33.85
C ARG A 110 -51.99 21.73 -35.36
N TRP A 111 -51.06 22.43 -36.01
CA TRP A 111 -51.12 22.60 -37.47
C TRP A 111 -50.92 21.30 -38.24
N PHE A 112 -50.05 20.39 -37.78
CA PHE A 112 -49.96 19.05 -38.37
C PHE A 112 -51.26 18.26 -38.21
N HIS A 113 -52.00 18.42 -37.10
CA HIS A 113 -53.26 17.73 -36.84
C HIS A 113 -54.42 18.12 -37.76
N HIS A 114 -54.31 19.19 -38.55
CA HIS A 114 -55.27 19.48 -39.64
C HIS A 114 -55.08 18.58 -40.87
N VAL A 115 -53.93 17.90 -40.98
CA VAL A 115 -53.61 17.02 -42.11
C VAL A 115 -53.44 15.57 -41.64
N PHE A 116 -52.66 15.36 -40.59
CA PHE A 116 -52.37 14.05 -39.99
C PHE A 116 -52.58 14.11 -38.47
N ASP A 117 -53.58 13.37 -38.01
CA ASP A 117 -53.93 13.28 -36.60
C ASP A 117 -53.91 11.81 -36.15
N PRO A 118 -52.82 11.36 -35.49
CA PRO A 118 -52.70 9.99 -35.02
C PRO A 118 -53.63 9.68 -33.84
N THR A 119 -54.33 10.67 -33.28
CA THR A 119 -55.27 10.51 -32.15
C THR A 119 -56.72 10.36 -32.59
N ASN A 120 -57.01 10.44 -33.89
CA ASN A 120 -58.37 10.33 -34.42
C ASN A 120 -58.99 8.95 -34.13
N THR A 121 -60.18 8.94 -33.53
CA THR A 121 -60.92 7.74 -33.08
C THR A 121 -62.05 7.32 -34.02
N ASP A 122 -62.22 7.97 -35.17
CA ASP A 122 -63.26 7.63 -36.14
C ASP A 122 -63.16 6.16 -36.60
N THR A 123 -64.21 5.38 -36.34
CA THR A 123 -64.32 3.96 -36.70
C THR A 123 -65.00 3.73 -38.05
N GLY A 124 -65.54 4.77 -38.70
CA GLY A 124 -66.22 4.69 -39.99
C GLY A 124 -65.27 4.50 -41.19
N THR A 125 -63.96 4.71 -41.00
CA THR A 125 -62.92 4.51 -42.03
C THR A 125 -61.87 3.53 -41.49
N PRO A 126 -61.41 2.54 -42.26
CA PRO A 126 -60.38 1.60 -41.80
C PRO A 126 -59.02 2.28 -41.56
N VAL A 127 -58.19 1.67 -40.71
CA VAL A 127 -56.78 2.04 -40.52
C VAL A 127 -55.99 1.62 -41.77
N PRO A 128 -55.11 2.46 -42.34
CA PRO A 128 -54.57 3.71 -41.80
C PRO A 128 -55.30 5.01 -42.19
N ASP A 129 -56.31 4.94 -43.06
CA ASP A 129 -56.89 6.11 -43.72
C ASP A 129 -57.61 7.08 -42.77
N ARG A 130 -58.15 6.58 -41.64
CA ARG A 130 -58.80 7.41 -40.61
C ARG A 130 -57.94 8.50 -39.99
N PHE A 131 -56.61 8.34 -39.99
CA PHE A 131 -55.69 9.30 -39.38
C PHE A 131 -55.42 10.53 -40.26
N TRP A 132 -55.86 10.50 -41.52
CA TRP A 132 -55.73 11.62 -42.43
C TRP A 132 -57.00 12.48 -42.41
N LYS A 133 -56.83 13.80 -42.23
CA LYS A 133 -57.93 14.78 -42.30
C LYS A 133 -58.01 15.51 -43.64
N PHE A 134 -57.03 15.30 -44.52
CA PHE A 134 -57.11 15.76 -45.91
C PHE A 134 -57.84 14.74 -46.77
N VAL A 135 -58.91 15.16 -47.45
CA VAL A 135 -59.84 14.26 -48.18
C VAL A 135 -59.14 13.39 -49.23
N ARG A 136 -58.10 13.91 -49.90
CA ARG A 136 -57.33 13.16 -50.90
C ARG A 136 -56.59 11.96 -50.31
N PHE A 137 -56.15 12.05 -49.05
CA PHE A 137 -55.40 10.99 -48.38
C PHE A 137 -56.29 9.97 -47.69
N ARG A 138 -57.56 10.33 -47.43
CA ARG A 138 -58.54 9.51 -46.74
C ARG A 138 -59.38 8.64 -47.68
N ASN A 139 -59.62 9.11 -48.91
CA ASN A 139 -60.42 8.41 -49.92
C ASN A 139 -59.52 7.99 -51.11
N PRO A 140 -58.91 6.79 -51.08
CA PRO A 140 -58.10 6.29 -52.19
C PRO A 140 -58.97 6.05 -53.44
N ARG A 141 -58.48 6.49 -54.61
CA ARG A 141 -59.13 6.27 -55.91
C ARG A 141 -58.56 5.02 -56.59
N PRO A 142 -59.35 4.31 -57.43
CA PRO A 142 -58.83 3.24 -58.28
C PRO A 142 -57.65 3.75 -59.14
N GLY A 143 -56.49 3.10 -59.06
CA GLY A 143 -55.26 3.50 -59.74
C GLY A 143 -54.30 4.37 -58.93
N ASP A 144 -54.64 4.76 -57.69
CA ASP A 144 -53.68 5.37 -56.76
C ASP A 144 -52.56 4.38 -56.42
N MET A 145 -51.32 4.86 -56.46
CA MET A 145 -50.14 4.02 -56.25
C MET A 145 -50.10 3.48 -54.82
N PRO A 146 -50.15 2.14 -54.63
CA PRO A 146 -50.08 1.54 -53.32
C PRO A 146 -48.65 1.60 -52.77
N ARG A 147 -48.44 0.97 -51.62
CA ARG A 147 -47.11 0.79 -51.06
C ARG A 147 -46.23 -0.03 -52.03
N VAL A 148 -44.92 0.14 -51.92
CA VAL A 148 -43.96 -0.42 -52.89
C VAL A 148 -44.01 -1.94 -52.91
N ASP A 149 -44.22 -2.57 -51.76
CA ASP A 149 -44.39 -4.01 -51.58
C ASP A 149 -45.61 -4.55 -52.32
N GLU A 150 -46.76 -3.88 -52.23
CA GLU A 150 -47.97 -4.23 -52.99
C GLU A 150 -47.74 -4.07 -54.50
N LEU A 151 -47.04 -3.00 -54.91
CA LEU A 151 -46.68 -2.79 -56.32
C LEU A 151 -45.73 -3.88 -56.83
N VAL A 152 -44.73 -4.28 -56.04
CA VAL A 152 -43.80 -5.37 -56.39
C VAL A 152 -44.54 -6.71 -56.45
N ALA A 153 -45.52 -6.94 -55.57
CA ALA A 153 -46.37 -8.14 -55.61
C ALA A 153 -47.22 -8.19 -56.89
N VAL A 154 -47.80 -7.07 -57.31
CA VAL A 154 -48.54 -6.98 -58.59
C VAL A 154 -47.60 -7.19 -59.78
N LEU A 155 -46.38 -6.62 -59.75
CA LEU A 155 -45.37 -6.80 -60.79
C LEU A 155 -44.80 -8.22 -60.88
N SER A 156 -44.90 -9.01 -59.81
CA SER A 156 -44.42 -10.39 -59.77
C SER A 156 -45.34 -11.39 -60.48
N ARG A 157 -46.60 -10.99 -60.77
CA ARG A 157 -47.61 -11.81 -61.45
C ARG A 157 -47.59 -11.60 -62.97
N PRO A 158 -47.86 -12.63 -63.78
CA PRO A 158 -47.89 -12.50 -65.23
C PRO A 158 -49.10 -11.67 -65.70
N PRO A 159 -48.98 -10.82 -66.76
CA PRO A 159 -50.05 -9.93 -67.27
C PRO A 159 -51.42 -10.57 -67.54
N SER A 160 -51.45 -11.88 -67.80
CA SER A 160 -52.68 -12.65 -68.02
C SER A 160 -53.53 -12.86 -66.76
N GLU A 161 -52.92 -12.80 -65.57
CA GLU A 161 -53.56 -13.07 -64.27
C GLU A 161 -53.99 -11.79 -63.53
N LEU A 162 -53.71 -10.61 -64.08
CA LEU A 162 -54.07 -9.34 -63.45
C LEU A 162 -55.53 -8.97 -63.69
N GLY A 163 -56.20 -8.57 -62.61
CA GLY A 163 -57.55 -8.02 -62.64
C GLY A 163 -57.62 -6.64 -63.34
N PRO A 164 -58.83 -6.16 -63.69
CA PRO A 164 -59.00 -4.88 -64.37
C PRO A 164 -58.45 -3.68 -63.58
N GLU A 165 -58.59 -3.67 -62.26
CA GLU A 165 -58.05 -2.62 -61.39
C GLU A 165 -56.51 -2.65 -61.30
N GLU A 166 -55.93 -3.85 -61.18
CA GLU A 166 -54.46 -4.01 -61.13
C GLU A 166 -53.79 -3.58 -62.46
N ARG A 167 -54.49 -3.73 -63.60
CA ARG A 167 -54.04 -3.23 -64.90
C ARG A 167 -54.05 -1.70 -64.99
N ILE A 168 -55.10 -1.06 -64.46
CA ILE A 168 -55.18 0.40 -64.35
C ILE A 168 -54.05 0.92 -63.46
N LEU A 169 -53.77 0.21 -62.36
CA LEU A 169 -52.66 0.53 -61.47
C LEU A 169 -51.28 0.42 -62.16
N LEU A 170 -51.02 -0.63 -62.95
CA LEU A 170 -49.76 -0.73 -63.69
C LEU A 170 -49.59 0.38 -64.72
N ALA A 171 -50.68 0.80 -65.37
CA ALA A 171 -50.67 1.90 -66.32
C ALA A 171 -50.38 3.25 -65.62
N SER A 172 -51.01 3.52 -64.47
CA SER A 172 -50.73 4.74 -63.68
C SER A 172 -49.30 4.73 -63.10
N ALA A 173 -48.82 3.57 -62.68
CA ALA A 173 -47.45 3.39 -62.20
C ALA A 173 -46.41 3.70 -63.29
N ALA A 174 -46.63 3.21 -64.52
CA ALA A 174 -45.76 3.52 -65.66
C ALA A 174 -45.77 5.02 -66.01
N LEU A 175 -46.94 5.66 -65.99
CA LEU A 175 -47.08 7.10 -66.21
C LEU A 175 -46.29 7.91 -65.15
N SER A 176 -46.40 7.53 -63.87
CA SER A 176 -45.68 8.18 -62.76
C SER A 176 -44.14 8.06 -62.92
N TYR A 177 -43.68 6.89 -63.40
CA TYR A 177 -42.26 6.65 -63.65
C TYR A 177 -41.75 7.41 -64.87
N GLU A 178 -42.55 7.55 -65.92
CA GLU A 178 -42.21 8.42 -67.05
C GLU A 178 -42.16 9.90 -66.65
N ALA A 179 -43.07 10.35 -65.79
CA ALA A 179 -43.05 11.72 -65.26
C ALA A 179 -41.77 11.99 -64.46
N LEU A 180 -41.33 11.04 -63.62
CA LEU A 180 -40.04 11.07 -62.93
C LEU A 180 -38.87 11.14 -63.93
N ARG A 181 -38.89 10.33 -64.99
CA ARG A 181 -37.81 10.28 -65.99
C ARG A 181 -37.70 11.58 -66.79
N ARG A 182 -38.83 12.23 -67.09
CA ARG A 182 -38.86 13.51 -67.82
C ARG A 182 -38.40 14.67 -66.93
N GLU A 183 -38.80 14.70 -65.66
CA GLU A 183 -38.48 15.79 -64.72
C GLU A 183 -38.00 15.28 -63.36
N PRO A 184 -36.79 14.70 -63.27
CA PRO A 184 -36.30 14.04 -62.06
C PRO A 184 -36.04 15.00 -60.88
N PHE A 185 -35.81 16.29 -61.16
CA PHE A 185 -35.51 17.31 -60.15
C PHE A 185 -36.74 18.05 -59.62
N ARG A 186 -37.96 17.63 -59.97
CA ARG A 186 -39.21 18.22 -59.47
C ARG A 186 -39.96 17.24 -58.57
N PRO A 187 -39.61 17.15 -57.26
CA PRO A 187 -40.17 16.13 -56.35
C PRO A 187 -41.68 16.26 -56.16
N HIS A 188 -42.24 17.49 -56.19
CA HIS A 188 -43.67 17.72 -56.09
C HIS A 188 -44.46 17.14 -57.27
N ARG A 189 -43.87 17.08 -58.47
CA ARG A 189 -44.50 16.48 -59.66
C ARG A 189 -44.65 14.97 -59.47
N VAL A 190 -43.61 14.33 -58.94
CA VAL A 190 -43.63 12.90 -58.59
C VAL A 190 -44.63 12.64 -57.46
N ALA A 191 -44.65 13.48 -56.41
CA ALA A 191 -45.52 13.32 -55.27
C ALA A 191 -47.02 13.56 -55.57
N ARG A 192 -47.35 14.33 -56.63
CA ARG A 192 -48.74 14.48 -57.11
C ARG A 192 -49.28 13.21 -57.75
N THR A 193 -48.44 12.51 -58.52
CA THR A 193 -48.79 11.19 -59.09
C THR A 193 -48.72 10.07 -58.02
N ARG A 194 -47.85 10.23 -57.01
CA ARG A 194 -47.65 9.29 -55.91
C ARG A 194 -47.90 9.95 -54.56
N VAL A 195 -49.17 10.01 -54.20
CA VAL A 195 -49.69 10.67 -52.99
C VAL A 195 -49.03 10.19 -51.70
N VAL A 196 -48.64 8.91 -51.63
CA VAL A 196 -47.92 8.31 -50.50
C VAL A 196 -46.62 9.06 -50.16
N ALA A 197 -45.97 9.71 -51.12
CA ALA A 197 -44.77 10.52 -50.85
C ALA A 197 -45.08 11.74 -49.97
N TYR A 198 -46.24 12.39 -50.15
CA TYR A 198 -46.69 13.48 -49.29
C TYR A 198 -47.08 12.99 -47.90
N GLN A 199 -47.70 11.82 -47.80
CA GLN A 199 -48.00 11.18 -46.52
C GLN A 199 -46.73 10.90 -45.72
N TYR A 200 -45.71 10.28 -46.34
CA TYR A 200 -44.40 10.09 -45.70
C TYR A 200 -43.78 11.42 -45.28
N TYR A 201 -43.84 12.45 -46.13
CA TYR A 201 -43.30 13.76 -45.78
C TYR A 201 -43.95 14.34 -44.51
N VAL A 202 -45.27 14.30 -44.39
CA VAL A 202 -45.98 14.80 -43.21
C VAL A 202 -45.61 14.01 -41.96
N VAL A 203 -45.61 12.67 -42.03
CA VAL A 203 -45.24 11.83 -40.88
C VAL A 203 -43.79 12.07 -40.46
N MET A 204 -42.87 12.16 -41.42
CA MET A 204 -41.47 12.48 -41.14
C MET A 204 -41.32 13.86 -40.47
N LYS A 205 -42.05 14.89 -40.95
CA LYS A 205 -42.03 16.22 -40.35
C LYS A 205 -42.68 16.29 -38.97
N TYR A 206 -43.72 15.50 -38.75
CA TYR A 206 -44.33 15.34 -37.44
C TYR A 206 -43.37 14.68 -36.44
N LEU A 207 -42.68 13.62 -36.86
CA LEU A 207 -41.64 12.95 -36.04
C LEU A 207 -40.46 13.89 -35.75
N GLU A 208 -40.00 14.65 -36.75
CA GLU A 208 -38.97 15.67 -36.54
C GLU A 208 -39.41 16.72 -35.50
N ASN A 209 -40.67 17.15 -35.51
CA ASN A 209 -41.20 18.09 -34.53
C ASN A 209 -41.18 17.50 -33.11
N LEU A 210 -41.59 16.24 -32.93
CA LEU A 210 -41.56 15.55 -31.64
C LEU A 210 -40.13 15.35 -31.13
N ILE A 211 -39.22 14.91 -32.01
CA ILE A 211 -37.81 14.71 -31.66
C ILE A 211 -37.14 16.04 -31.32
N ALA A 212 -37.39 17.11 -32.09
CA ALA A 212 -36.83 18.43 -31.83
C ALA A 212 -37.35 19.03 -30.53
N TRP A 213 -38.63 18.83 -30.22
CA TRP A 213 -39.22 19.23 -28.95
C TRP A 213 -38.61 18.44 -27.79
N GLY A 214 -38.50 17.11 -27.92
CA GLY A 214 -37.78 16.27 -26.98
C GLY A 214 -36.32 16.71 -26.78
N ASP A 215 -35.61 17.06 -27.85
CA ASP A 215 -34.21 17.51 -27.80
C ASP A 215 -34.10 18.85 -27.07
N SER A 216 -35.05 19.78 -27.28
CA SER A 216 -35.06 21.06 -26.55
C SER A 216 -35.27 20.87 -25.05
N LEU A 217 -36.17 19.96 -24.65
CA LEU A 217 -36.44 19.66 -23.25
C LEU A 217 -35.29 18.87 -22.62
N PHE A 218 -34.69 17.94 -23.36
CA PHE A 218 -33.54 17.19 -22.88
C PHE A 218 -32.32 18.09 -22.64
N ARG A 219 -32.16 19.17 -23.44
CA ARG A 219 -31.12 20.19 -23.23
C ARG A 219 -31.34 21.08 -22.01
N LEU A 220 -32.57 21.22 -21.50
CA LEU A 220 -32.84 21.95 -20.25
C LEU A 220 -32.29 21.21 -19.02
N ASP A 221 -32.12 19.90 -19.14
CA ASP A 221 -31.44 19.02 -18.16
C ASP A 221 -32.02 19.05 -16.73
N THR A 222 -33.31 19.35 -16.58
CA THR A 222 -34.02 19.19 -15.30
C THR A 222 -34.71 17.83 -15.21
N ALA A 223 -34.99 17.35 -13.99
CA ALA A 223 -35.65 16.05 -13.80
C ALA A 223 -37.02 16.00 -14.49
N GLU A 224 -37.78 17.08 -14.41
CA GLU A 224 -39.10 17.23 -15.01
C GLU A 224 -39.03 17.30 -16.54
N SER A 225 -38.11 18.12 -17.08
CA SER A 225 -37.95 18.27 -18.53
C SER A 225 -37.41 17.01 -19.21
N VAL A 226 -36.55 16.25 -18.53
CA VAL A 226 -36.07 14.94 -19.03
C VAL A 226 -37.20 13.91 -19.07
N ASN A 227 -38.10 13.92 -18.07
CA ASN A 227 -39.26 13.05 -18.08
C ASN A 227 -40.24 13.42 -19.20
N GLU A 228 -40.48 14.71 -19.42
CA GLU A 228 -41.31 15.21 -20.53
C GLU A 228 -40.69 14.87 -21.90
N ALA A 229 -39.38 15.07 -22.07
CA ALA A 229 -38.64 14.67 -23.27
C ALA A 229 -38.77 13.16 -23.54
N THR A 230 -38.69 12.34 -22.48
CA THR A 230 -38.87 10.89 -22.58
C THR A 230 -40.24 10.53 -23.15
N GLN A 231 -41.31 11.21 -22.72
CA GLN A 231 -42.66 10.97 -23.24
C GLN A 231 -42.74 11.28 -24.74
N LEU A 232 -42.13 12.37 -25.20
CA LEU A 232 -42.10 12.74 -26.62
C LEU A 232 -41.31 11.74 -27.48
N TYR A 233 -40.17 11.25 -27.00
CA TYR A 233 -39.41 10.21 -27.69
C TYR A 233 -40.14 8.86 -27.72
N VAL A 234 -40.83 8.50 -26.64
CA VAL A 234 -41.67 7.29 -26.60
C VAL A 234 -42.83 7.43 -27.57
N LEU A 235 -43.50 8.60 -27.65
CA LEU A 235 -44.54 8.86 -28.64
C LEU A 235 -44.00 8.75 -30.07
N ALA A 236 -42.84 9.33 -30.35
CA ALA A 236 -42.18 9.19 -31.65
C ALA A 236 -41.84 7.72 -31.97
N GLY A 237 -41.34 6.96 -30.99
CA GLY A 237 -41.09 5.52 -31.10
C GLY A 237 -42.34 4.70 -31.37
N ASN A 238 -43.47 5.03 -30.74
CA ASN A 238 -44.74 4.35 -30.95
C ASN A 238 -45.31 4.60 -32.35
N ILE A 239 -45.16 5.82 -32.88
CA ILE A 239 -45.57 6.17 -34.26
C ILE A 239 -44.67 5.45 -35.29
N LEU A 240 -43.37 5.35 -35.02
CA LEU A 240 -42.43 4.61 -35.86
C LEU A 240 -42.68 3.09 -35.83
N GLY A 241 -43.10 2.54 -34.70
CA GLY A 241 -43.30 1.10 -34.52
C GLY A 241 -41.98 0.32 -34.46
N PRO A 242 -42.04 -1.03 -34.50
CA PRO A 242 -40.83 -1.85 -34.45
C PRO A 242 -39.92 -1.55 -35.65
N ARG A 243 -38.61 -1.50 -35.39
CA ARG A 243 -37.61 -1.28 -36.45
C ARG A 243 -37.76 -2.37 -37.52
N PRO A 244 -37.82 -2.03 -38.81
CA PRO A 244 -37.91 -3.03 -39.88
C PRO A 244 -36.76 -4.04 -39.80
N ALA A 245 -37.08 -5.33 -39.84
CA ALA A 245 -36.08 -6.40 -39.84
C ALA A 245 -35.36 -6.45 -41.19
N GLU A 246 -34.03 -6.49 -41.16
CA GLU A 246 -33.23 -6.70 -42.36
C GLU A 246 -33.23 -8.20 -42.68
N VAL A 247 -33.73 -8.59 -43.85
CA VAL A 247 -33.63 -9.96 -44.34
C VAL A 247 -32.20 -10.17 -44.84
N PRO A 248 -31.39 -11.02 -44.18
CA PRO A 248 -30.01 -11.23 -44.60
C PRO A 248 -30.00 -11.86 -45.99
N ARG A 249 -29.23 -11.26 -46.92
CA ARG A 249 -29.04 -11.83 -48.26
C ARG A 249 -28.12 -13.06 -48.14
N HIS A 250 -28.70 -14.26 -48.21
CA HIS A 250 -27.90 -15.49 -48.18
C HIS A 250 -27.01 -15.68 -49.42
N ARG A 251 -27.37 -15.10 -50.58
CA ARG A 251 -26.55 -15.10 -51.80
C ARG A 251 -26.79 -13.81 -52.60
N SER A 252 -25.73 -13.15 -53.08
CA SER A 252 -25.87 -12.05 -54.04
C SER A 252 -26.42 -12.59 -55.36
N ALA A 253 -27.42 -11.93 -55.94
CA ALA A 253 -27.92 -12.26 -57.27
C ALA A 253 -26.76 -12.40 -58.27
N PRO A 254 -26.79 -13.36 -59.20
CA PRO A 254 -25.74 -13.55 -60.18
C PRO A 254 -25.53 -12.25 -60.98
N ARG A 255 -24.29 -11.80 -61.12
CA ARG A 255 -23.95 -10.57 -61.84
C ARG A 255 -24.34 -10.73 -63.32
N MET A 256 -25.41 -10.04 -63.74
CA MET A 256 -25.84 -9.98 -65.14
C MET A 256 -25.30 -8.71 -65.81
N SER A 257 -24.85 -8.85 -67.06
CA SER A 257 -24.52 -7.69 -67.90
C SER A 257 -25.79 -7.02 -68.41
N TYR A 258 -25.71 -5.73 -68.76
CA TYR A 258 -26.85 -4.98 -69.30
C TYR A 258 -27.48 -5.67 -70.52
N ARG A 259 -26.64 -6.26 -71.40
CA ARG A 259 -27.10 -7.02 -72.58
C ARG A 259 -27.97 -8.22 -72.17
N ARG A 260 -27.53 -9.01 -71.18
CA ARG A 260 -28.29 -10.15 -70.67
C ARG A 260 -29.60 -9.73 -69.98
N LEU A 261 -29.60 -8.58 -69.28
CA LEU A 261 -30.81 -8.03 -68.67
C LEU A 261 -31.82 -7.53 -69.72
N LYS A 262 -31.32 -6.95 -70.82
CA LYS A 262 -32.15 -6.53 -71.96
C LYS A 262 -32.75 -7.73 -72.69
N GLU A 263 -31.99 -8.80 -72.85
CA GLU A 263 -32.43 -10.08 -73.44
C GLU A 263 -33.45 -10.81 -72.54
N ALA A 264 -33.34 -10.68 -71.21
CA ALA A 264 -34.30 -11.22 -70.24
C ALA A 264 -35.64 -10.46 -70.15
N GLY A 265 -35.79 -9.34 -70.88
CA GLY A 265 -36.98 -8.50 -70.89
C GLY A 265 -37.01 -7.48 -69.75
N LEU A 266 -36.57 -6.25 -70.04
CA LEU A 266 -36.72 -5.13 -69.11
C LEU A 266 -38.18 -4.64 -69.12
N GLY A 267 -38.84 -4.66 -67.96
CA GLY A 267 -40.19 -4.12 -67.80
C GLY A 267 -40.25 -2.60 -67.86
N ALA A 268 -41.46 -2.02 -67.71
CA ALA A 268 -41.71 -0.57 -67.78
C ALA A 268 -40.84 0.28 -66.82
N PHE A 269 -40.34 -0.32 -65.73
CA PHE A 269 -39.46 0.31 -64.73
C PHE A 269 -37.96 0.11 -64.98
N SER A 270 -37.56 -0.32 -66.19
CA SER A 270 -36.15 -0.60 -66.55
C SER A 270 -35.48 -1.63 -65.63
N ASN A 271 -36.23 -2.65 -65.20
CA ASN A 271 -35.76 -3.72 -64.31
C ASN A 271 -36.21 -5.09 -64.88
N ALA A 272 -35.51 -6.17 -64.53
CA ALA A 272 -35.83 -7.53 -64.97
C ALA A 272 -36.38 -8.34 -63.78
N LEU A 273 -37.36 -9.20 -64.05
CA LEU A 273 -37.83 -10.19 -63.06
C LEU A 273 -36.91 -11.40 -63.08
N VAL A 274 -36.45 -11.80 -61.89
CA VAL A 274 -35.60 -12.98 -61.67
C VAL A 274 -36.38 -13.97 -60.82
N GLU A 275 -36.33 -15.24 -61.20
CA GLU A 275 -36.89 -16.32 -60.40
C GLU A 275 -36.04 -16.53 -59.15
N LEU A 276 -36.66 -16.39 -57.98
CA LEU A 276 -36.08 -16.84 -56.71
C LEU A 276 -36.24 -18.35 -56.66
N GLU A 277 -35.14 -19.08 -56.86
CA GLU A 277 -35.05 -20.49 -56.49
C GLU A 277 -35.19 -20.59 -54.96
N ASN A 278 -36.38 -20.95 -54.48
CA ASN A 278 -36.68 -21.15 -53.07
C ASN A 278 -36.11 -22.50 -52.60
N GLN A 279 -34.97 -22.48 -51.90
CA GLN A 279 -34.64 -23.54 -50.92
C GLN A 279 -35.24 -23.14 -49.55
N LEU A 280 -36.50 -23.49 -49.29
CA LEU A 280 -37.21 -23.33 -47.99
C LEU A 280 -36.62 -24.31 -46.93
N PRO A 281 -36.72 -24.15 -45.57
CA PRO A 281 -37.84 -23.60 -44.78
C PRO A 281 -37.47 -23.01 -43.36
N PHE A 282 -37.46 -21.70 -43.10
CA PHE A 282 -37.41 -21.19 -41.70
C PHE A 282 -38.11 -19.83 -41.52
N ALA A 283 -39.40 -19.76 -41.84
CA ALA A 283 -40.25 -18.76 -41.20
C ALA A 283 -40.79 -19.38 -39.91
N ARG A 284 -40.16 -19.08 -38.77
CA ARG A 284 -40.83 -19.28 -37.47
C ARG A 284 -42.14 -18.51 -37.55
N THR A 285 -43.25 -19.22 -37.37
CA THR A 285 -44.57 -18.63 -37.13
C THR A 285 -44.45 -17.45 -36.16
N PRO A 286 -45.04 -16.27 -36.45
CA PRO A 286 -45.15 -15.25 -35.43
C PRO A 286 -45.99 -15.80 -34.27
N PRO A 287 -45.69 -15.44 -33.01
CA PRO A 287 -46.53 -15.84 -31.89
C PRO A 287 -47.96 -15.33 -32.11
N PRO A 288 -49.01 -16.10 -31.75
CA PRO A 288 -50.38 -15.62 -31.85
C PRO A 288 -50.55 -14.46 -30.87
N GLY A 289 -50.91 -13.27 -31.36
CA GLY A 289 -51.27 -12.13 -30.50
C GLY A 289 -50.60 -10.79 -30.77
N ALA A 290 -49.88 -10.60 -31.89
CA ALA A 290 -49.47 -9.25 -32.30
C ALA A 290 -50.70 -8.49 -32.88
N PRO A 291 -51.23 -7.44 -32.22
CA PRO A 291 -52.35 -6.68 -32.74
C PRO A 291 -51.84 -5.80 -33.89
N GLY A 292 -52.25 -6.11 -35.12
CA GLY A 292 -51.89 -5.32 -36.31
C GLY A 292 -51.59 -6.14 -37.57
N ALA A 293 -51.52 -7.47 -37.49
CA ALA A 293 -51.43 -8.31 -38.68
C ALA A 293 -52.83 -8.51 -39.27
N GLY A 294 -53.19 -7.67 -40.25
CA GLY A 294 -54.33 -7.92 -41.12
C GLY A 294 -54.23 -9.30 -41.77
N THR A 295 -55.37 -9.93 -42.01
CA THR A 295 -55.61 -11.26 -42.56
C THR A 295 -55.14 -11.44 -44.02
N GLY A 296 -53.85 -11.23 -44.30
CA GLY A 296 -53.29 -11.34 -45.66
C GLY A 296 -51.85 -11.88 -45.74
N GLY A 297 -51.23 -12.29 -44.64
CA GLY A 297 -49.89 -12.88 -44.64
C GLY A 297 -49.87 -14.35 -45.06
N THR A 298 -50.26 -14.67 -46.29
CA THR A 298 -50.00 -16.00 -46.87
C THR A 298 -48.50 -16.16 -47.08
N ALA A 299 -47.88 -17.09 -46.35
CA ALA A 299 -46.52 -17.55 -46.64
C ALA A 299 -46.49 -18.08 -48.09
N LEU A 300 -45.76 -17.39 -48.95
CA LEU A 300 -45.63 -17.70 -50.37
C LEU A 300 -44.74 -18.94 -50.55
N LEU A 301 -45.35 -20.13 -50.42
CA LEU A 301 -44.77 -21.40 -50.86
C LEU A 301 -44.95 -21.49 -52.38
N GLY A 302 -43.97 -20.97 -53.13
CA GLY A 302 -43.92 -21.05 -54.60
C GLY A 302 -42.65 -20.39 -55.16
N ILE A 303 -42.31 -20.66 -56.42
CA ILE A 303 -41.22 -19.98 -57.14
C ILE A 303 -41.59 -18.49 -57.23
N GLY A 304 -41.05 -17.66 -56.35
CA GLY A 304 -41.33 -16.22 -56.34
C GLY A 304 -40.52 -15.50 -57.41
N ARG A 305 -41.11 -14.61 -58.20
CA ARG A 305 -40.35 -13.70 -59.07
C ARG A 305 -40.09 -12.39 -58.33
N SER A 306 -38.85 -11.91 -58.31
CA SER A 306 -38.48 -10.62 -57.71
C SER A 306 -37.67 -9.76 -58.67
N LEU A 307 -37.59 -8.46 -58.38
CA LEU A 307 -36.82 -7.52 -59.19
C LEU A 307 -35.31 -7.75 -59.04
N TYR A 308 -34.56 -7.79 -60.15
CA TYR A 308 -33.10 -7.92 -60.16
C TYR A 308 -32.40 -6.81 -59.35
N PHE A 309 -32.80 -5.55 -59.57
CA PHE A 309 -32.42 -4.45 -58.69
C PHE A 309 -33.47 -4.27 -57.58
N CYS A 310 -33.06 -4.50 -56.33
CA CYS A 310 -33.93 -4.28 -55.18
C CYS A 310 -34.25 -2.79 -54.99
N VAL A 311 -35.43 -2.47 -54.45
CA VAL A 311 -35.77 -1.09 -54.08
C VAL A 311 -34.96 -0.70 -52.83
N PRO A 312 -34.19 0.41 -52.86
CA PRO A 312 -33.43 0.86 -51.70
C PRO A 312 -34.35 1.31 -50.57
N ARG A 313 -33.90 1.13 -49.33
CA ARG A 313 -34.58 1.65 -48.14
C ARG A 313 -34.46 3.18 -48.08
N ASN A 314 -35.39 3.82 -47.38
CA ASN A 314 -35.28 5.23 -47.06
C ASN A 314 -34.40 5.42 -45.81
N ASP A 315 -33.12 5.72 -45.99
CA ASP A 315 -32.16 5.86 -44.88
C ASP A 315 -32.54 6.99 -43.91
N ARG A 316 -33.23 8.04 -44.36
CA ARG A 316 -33.69 9.12 -43.46
C ARG A 316 -34.75 8.63 -42.49
N LEU A 317 -35.68 7.81 -42.98
CA LEU A 317 -36.73 7.24 -42.13
C LEU A 317 -36.08 6.30 -41.11
N VAL A 318 -35.17 5.42 -41.55
CA VAL A 318 -34.41 4.50 -40.67
C VAL A 318 -33.63 5.26 -39.60
N GLY A 319 -33.01 6.39 -39.96
CA GLY A 319 -32.25 7.23 -39.03
C GLY A 319 -33.06 7.80 -37.88
N TYR A 320 -34.39 7.93 -37.99
CA TYR A 320 -35.21 8.36 -36.84
C TYR A 320 -35.30 7.27 -35.76
N TRP A 321 -35.34 5.98 -36.11
CA TRP A 321 -35.26 4.91 -35.11
C TRP A 321 -33.92 4.98 -34.37
N ASP A 322 -32.83 5.20 -35.09
CA ASP A 322 -31.49 5.30 -34.50
C ASP A 322 -31.39 6.53 -33.57
N THR A 323 -31.97 7.66 -33.98
CA THR A 323 -32.00 8.91 -33.19
C THR A 323 -32.83 8.74 -31.92
N VAL A 324 -34.06 8.23 -32.03
CA VAL A 324 -34.93 8.01 -30.87
C VAL A 324 -34.33 6.98 -29.92
N ALA A 325 -33.74 5.90 -30.44
CA ALA A 325 -33.05 4.89 -29.64
C ALA A 325 -31.84 5.48 -28.91
N ASP A 326 -31.02 6.31 -29.57
CA ASP A 326 -29.89 7.02 -28.97
C ASP A 326 -30.35 7.95 -27.84
N ARG A 327 -31.40 8.77 -28.05
CA ARG A 327 -31.91 9.68 -27.02
C ARG A 327 -32.46 8.94 -25.81
N LEU A 328 -33.27 7.90 -26.03
CA LEU A 328 -33.79 7.07 -24.95
C LEU A 328 -32.67 6.31 -24.22
N PHE A 329 -31.64 5.87 -24.95
CA PHE A 329 -30.47 5.24 -24.35
C PHE A 329 -29.71 6.20 -23.45
N LYS A 330 -29.42 7.43 -23.93
CA LYS A 330 -28.73 8.47 -23.15
C LYS A 330 -29.47 8.78 -21.86
N ILE A 331 -30.79 9.01 -21.94
CA ILE A 331 -31.62 9.27 -20.77
C ILE A 331 -31.58 8.10 -19.78
N ARG A 332 -31.71 6.85 -20.27
CA ARG A 332 -31.69 5.63 -19.43
C ARG A 332 -30.34 5.37 -18.76
N ASN A 333 -29.25 5.85 -19.33
CA ASN A 333 -27.88 5.68 -18.82
C ASN A 333 -27.34 6.94 -18.12
N CYS A 334 -28.23 7.88 -17.75
CA CYS A 334 -27.87 9.12 -17.07
C CYS A 334 -26.81 9.94 -17.83
N GLN A 335 -26.92 9.99 -19.15
CA GLN A 335 -26.09 10.83 -20.01
C GLN A 335 -26.84 12.10 -20.42
N ASP A 336 -26.12 13.17 -20.69
CA ASP A 336 -26.65 14.34 -21.39
C ASP A 336 -26.85 14.06 -22.90
N ILE A 337 -27.34 15.05 -23.65
CA ILE A 337 -27.56 14.90 -25.09
C ILE A 337 -26.27 14.64 -25.90
N THR A 338 -25.11 15.08 -25.36
CA THR A 338 -23.78 14.90 -25.98
C THR A 338 -23.18 13.52 -25.69
N GLY A 339 -23.73 12.77 -24.72
CA GLY A 339 -23.25 11.47 -24.28
C GLY A 339 -22.34 11.53 -23.05
N ALA A 340 -22.17 12.71 -22.42
CA ALA A 340 -21.42 12.85 -21.19
C ALA A 340 -22.25 12.30 -20.01
N VAL A 341 -21.67 11.34 -19.27
CA VAL A 341 -22.32 10.73 -18.10
C VAL A 341 -22.39 11.75 -16.96
N ARG A 342 -23.58 11.90 -16.35
CA ARG A 342 -23.79 12.69 -15.14
C ARG A 342 -22.98 12.09 -13.98
N ARG A 343 -21.85 12.70 -13.62
CA ARG A 343 -21.03 12.32 -12.46
C ARG A 343 -21.31 13.29 -11.31
N LEU A 344 -22.00 12.83 -10.26
CA LEU A 344 -21.95 13.48 -8.95
C LEU A 344 -20.66 13.01 -8.26
N SER A 345 -19.84 13.94 -7.77
CA SER A 345 -18.54 13.63 -7.14
C SER A 345 -18.71 12.75 -5.90
N LEU A 346 -18.11 11.54 -5.88
CA LEU A 346 -18.40 10.54 -4.85
C LEU A 346 -17.51 10.53 -3.58
N PHE A 347 -16.16 10.79 -3.59
CA PHE A 347 -15.31 10.78 -2.35
C PHE A 347 -13.92 11.50 -2.48
N ALA A 348 -13.26 11.80 -1.35
CA ALA A 348 -11.91 12.39 -1.16
C ALA A 348 -10.76 11.32 -1.02
N PRO A 349 -9.46 11.65 -1.18
CA PRO A 349 -8.37 10.66 -1.33
C PRO A 349 -7.82 10.04 -0.02
N ALA A 350 -7.04 8.94 -0.18
CA ALA A 350 -6.78 7.87 0.80
C ALA A 350 -5.70 8.12 1.90
N LEU A 351 -5.78 7.31 2.99
CA LEU A 351 -4.91 7.26 4.18
C LEU A 351 -3.68 6.32 4.06
N ASP A 352 -2.65 6.62 4.87
CA ASP A 352 -1.23 6.20 4.79
C ASP A 352 -0.87 4.86 5.54
N PRO A 353 0.00 3.96 5.01
CA PRO A 353 0.21 2.58 5.50
C PRO A 353 1.27 2.37 6.61
N GLY A 354 1.71 3.40 7.35
CA GLY A 354 2.90 3.36 8.22
C GLY A 354 2.86 2.55 9.53
N LEU A 355 1.87 1.69 9.77
CA LEU A 355 1.61 1.10 11.12
C LEU A 355 2.15 -0.32 11.37
N LEU A 356 2.73 -1.00 10.37
CA LEU A 356 3.07 -2.43 10.48
C LEU A 356 4.53 -2.75 10.89
N SER A 357 5.42 -1.76 11.03
CA SER A 357 6.87 -2.02 11.21
C SER A 357 7.38 -2.07 12.66
N ARG A 358 6.52 -1.92 13.68
CA ARG A 358 6.97 -1.75 15.09
C ARG A 358 6.91 -2.99 15.99
N ALA A 359 6.45 -4.15 15.51
CA ALA A 359 6.13 -5.29 16.38
C ALA A 359 7.19 -6.40 16.49
N THR A 360 8.36 -6.31 15.84
CA THR A 360 9.28 -7.46 15.67
C THR A 360 10.58 -7.43 16.49
N ALA A 361 10.77 -6.51 17.45
CA ALA A 361 12.10 -6.19 18.00
C ALA A 361 12.46 -6.66 19.44
N ALA A 362 11.78 -7.64 20.06
CA ALA A 362 12.10 -8.04 21.46
C ALA A 362 12.30 -9.56 21.64
N GLY A 363 13.53 -10.02 21.90
CA GLY A 363 13.87 -11.44 22.17
C GLY A 363 14.98 -11.61 23.23
N VAL A 364 14.89 -12.63 24.10
CA VAL A 364 15.85 -12.97 25.18
C VAL A 364 15.89 -14.50 25.42
N ASP A 365 17.05 -15.07 25.85
CA ASP A 365 17.35 -16.50 26.06
C ASP A 365 17.88 -16.82 27.50
N ILE A 366 17.55 -18.01 28.03
CA ILE A 366 17.51 -18.45 29.46
C ILE A 366 18.62 -19.48 29.81
N ALA A 367 19.45 -19.92 28.87
CA ALA A 367 20.32 -21.10 29.05
C ALA A 367 21.57 -20.94 29.97
N GLY A 368 21.89 -19.74 30.47
CA GLY A 368 23.15 -19.49 31.22
C GLY A 368 23.17 -19.85 32.70
N ALA A 369 22.03 -20.23 33.30
CA ALA A 369 21.85 -20.22 34.76
C ALA A 369 22.32 -21.48 35.51
N VAL A 370 22.75 -22.56 34.83
CA VAL A 370 22.83 -23.90 35.47
C VAL A 370 24.27 -24.41 35.73
N ALA A 371 25.31 -23.76 35.21
CA ALA A 371 26.66 -24.36 35.17
C ALA A 371 27.59 -24.13 36.40
N GLY A 372 27.16 -23.45 37.47
CA GLY A 372 28.11 -22.89 38.46
C GLY A 372 28.15 -23.49 39.87
N THR A 373 27.42 -24.57 40.16
CA THR A 373 27.20 -25.02 41.55
C THR A 373 28.22 -26.03 42.10
N ARG A 374 29.30 -26.38 41.37
CA ARG A 374 30.30 -27.38 41.84
C ARG A 374 31.75 -27.06 41.44
N ALA A 375 32.29 -25.93 41.89
CA ALA A 375 33.72 -25.67 41.80
C ALA A 375 34.49 -26.40 42.94
N PRO A 376 35.64 -27.04 42.69
CA PRO A 376 36.48 -27.69 43.71
C PRO A 376 37.15 -26.65 44.62
N ALA A 377 37.37 -27.01 45.89
CA ALA A 377 38.00 -26.12 46.86
C ALA A 377 39.45 -25.79 46.47
N SER A 378 39.78 -24.50 46.44
CA SER A 378 41.12 -24.02 46.12
C SER A 378 42.15 -24.37 47.21
N PRO A 379 43.41 -24.69 46.87
CA PRO A 379 44.49 -24.92 47.84
C PRO A 379 45.10 -23.62 48.41
N VAL A 380 44.66 -22.46 47.91
CA VAL A 380 45.17 -21.13 48.28
C VAL A 380 44.20 -20.42 49.23
N ARG A 381 44.73 -19.59 50.12
CA ARG A 381 43.97 -18.77 51.08
C ARG A 381 43.10 -17.73 50.40
N ALA A 382 42.02 -17.35 51.08
CA ALA A 382 41.00 -16.45 50.58
C ALA A 382 41.54 -15.05 50.22
N ALA A 383 42.43 -14.48 51.04
CA ALA A 383 42.94 -13.12 50.84
C ALA A 383 43.62 -12.93 49.47
N LEU A 384 44.48 -13.86 49.07
CA LEU A 384 45.16 -13.82 47.77
C LEU A 384 44.19 -14.03 46.61
N LEU A 385 43.22 -14.93 46.77
CA LEU A 385 42.18 -15.18 45.75
C LEU A 385 41.28 -13.95 45.54
N ILE A 386 40.88 -13.26 46.61
CA ILE A 386 40.09 -12.02 46.52
C ILE A 386 40.89 -10.95 45.77
N GLN A 387 42.17 -10.78 46.09
CA GLN A 387 43.03 -9.82 45.39
C GLN A 387 43.12 -10.14 43.89
N LYS A 388 43.38 -11.41 43.54
CA LYS A 388 43.48 -11.84 42.14
C LYS A 388 42.14 -11.72 41.40
N ALA A 389 41.03 -12.02 42.06
CA ALA A 389 39.70 -11.81 41.49
C ALA A 389 39.44 -10.33 41.18
N LEU A 390 39.83 -9.41 42.08
CA LEU A 390 39.70 -7.97 41.86
C LEU A 390 40.57 -7.46 40.70
N GLU A 391 41.81 -7.95 40.59
CA GLU A 391 42.72 -7.65 39.48
C GLU A 391 42.14 -8.08 38.12
N ILE A 392 41.70 -9.34 38.00
CA ILE A 392 41.11 -9.86 36.75
C ILE A 392 39.80 -9.13 36.43
N THR A 393 38.98 -8.80 37.44
CA THR A 393 37.73 -8.05 37.22
C THR A 393 38.00 -6.62 36.72
N ALA A 394 39.13 -6.01 37.08
CA ALA A 394 39.52 -4.71 36.52
C ALA A 394 39.81 -4.81 35.01
N GLU A 395 40.43 -5.90 34.56
CA GLU A 395 40.62 -6.17 33.12
C GLU A 395 39.28 -6.34 32.41
N VAL A 396 38.33 -7.06 33.00
CA VAL A 396 36.96 -7.20 32.48
C VAL A 396 36.28 -5.84 32.28
N LYS A 397 36.40 -4.92 33.25
CA LYS A 397 35.87 -3.55 33.13
C LYS A 397 36.51 -2.80 31.95
N SER A 398 37.84 -2.89 31.79
CA SER A 398 38.55 -2.25 30.69
C SER A 398 38.15 -2.80 29.32
N ALA A 399 38.00 -4.13 29.21
CA ALA A 399 37.54 -4.79 28.00
C ALA A 399 36.08 -4.44 27.67
N GLY A 400 35.22 -4.30 28.68
CA GLY A 400 33.85 -3.81 28.52
C GLY A 400 33.78 -2.38 27.95
N ALA A 401 34.62 -1.46 28.43
CA ALA A 401 34.71 -0.10 27.91
C ALA A 401 35.26 -0.06 26.47
N ALA A 402 36.25 -0.91 26.16
CA ALA A 402 36.77 -1.06 24.80
C ALA A 402 35.71 -1.63 23.85
N MET A 403 34.91 -2.60 24.30
CA MET A 403 33.80 -3.17 23.54
C MET A 403 32.74 -2.12 23.22
N LEU A 404 32.35 -1.31 24.21
CA LEU A 404 31.40 -0.21 24.01
C LEU A 404 31.93 0.80 22.99
N THR A 405 33.20 1.20 23.11
CA THR A 405 33.83 2.13 22.16
C THR A 405 33.87 1.54 20.74
N ALA A 406 34.21 0.26 20.59
CA ALA A 406 34.20 -0.40 19.29
C ALA A 406 32.79 -0.49 18.68
N MET A 407 31.77 -0.72 19.50
CA MET A 407 30.36 -0.70 19.07
C MET A 407 29.94 0.70 18.61
N ASP A 408 30.21 1.74 19.39
CA ASP A 408 29.86 3.12 19.06
C ASP A 408 30.53 3.58 17.75
N ARG A 409 31.81 3.23 17.56
CA ARG A 409 32.55 3.55 16.33
C ARG A 409 31.98 2.80 15.12
N ARG A 410 31.69 1.50 15.26
CA ARG A 410 31.07 0.70 14.20
C ARG A 410 29.73 1.28 13.76
N ASP A 411 28.86 1.56 14.73
CA ASP A 411 27.49 2.01 14.45
C ASP A 411 27.50 3.46 13.92
N GLY A 412 28.43 4.30 14.39
CA GLY A 412 28.67 5.64 13.83
C GLY A 412 29.11 5.61 12.36
N GLU A 413 30.02 4.70 11.99
CA GLU A 413 30.45 4.50 10.61
C GLU A 413 29.34 3.91 9.72
N GLN A 414 28.60 2.93 10.25
CA GLN A 414 27.45 2.36 9.55
C GLN A 414 26.37 3.44 9.29
N LEU A 415 26.11 4.31 10.27
CA LEU A 415 25.17 5.42 10.13
C LEU A 415 25.67 6.46 9.12
N ALA A 416 26.96 6.79 9.13
CA ALA A 416 27.55 7.72 8.16
C ALA A 416 27.38 7.21 6.72
N ARG A 417 27.64 5.93 6.49
CA ARG A 417 27.41 5.29 5.19
C ARG A 417 25.94 5.23 4.79
N LEU A 418 25.04 4.91 5.73
CA LEU A 418 23.60 4.91 5.48
C LEU A 418 23.11 6.31 5.08
N ARG A 419 23.54 7.35 5.81
CA ARG A 419 23.21 8.75 5.48
C ARG A 419 23.70 9.13 4.09
N GLN A 420 24.95 8.77 3.76
CA GLN A 420 25.51 9.01 2.43
C GLN A 420 24.70 8.30 1.33
N GLY A 421 24.31 7.04 1.55
CA GLY A 421 23.43 6.31 0.63
C GLY A 421 22.09 7.00 0.42
N HIS A 422 21.43 7.41 1.51
CA HIS A 422 20.17 8.16 1.42
C HIS A 422 20.34 9.51 0.72
N GLU A 423 21.44 10.22 0.94
CA GLU A 423 21.74 11.49 0.27
C GLU A 423 21.90 11.30 -1.24
N ILE A 424 22.58 10.23 -1.68
CA ILE A 424 22.70 9.87 -3.10
C ILE A 424 21.33 9.57 -3.71
N ASP A 425 20.50 8.78 -3.03
CA ASP A 425 19.18 8.41 -3.55
C ASP A 425 18.22 9.62 -3.59
N MET A 426 18.25 10.47 -2.57
CA MET A 426 17.53 11.75 -2.57
C MET A 426 18.01 12.68 -3.69
N ALA A 427 19.33 12.76 -3.93
CA ALA A 427 19.90 13.54 -5.01
C ALA A 427 19.50 12.99 -6.39
N ARG A 428 19.40 11.66 -6.57
CA ARG A 428 18.88 11.03 -7.79
C ARG A 428 17.43 11.42 -8.05
N LEU A 429 16.57 11.32 -7.05
CA LEU A 429 15.17 11.75 -7.17
C LEU A 429 15.06 13.25 -7.50
N ALA A 430 15.85 14.09 -6.82
CA ALA A 430 15.92 15.51 -7.13
C ALA A 430 16.38 15.78 -8.57
N ARG A 431 17.36 15.01 -9.09
CA ARG A 431 17.80 15.09 -10.49
C ARG A 431 16.66 14.73 -11.45
N ASP A 432 15.87 13.71 -11.15
CA ASP A 432 14.74 13.31 -11.99
C ASP A 432 13.64 14.41 -12.02
N VAL A 433 13.40 15.09 -10.89
CA VAL A 433 12.54 16.29 -10.86
C VAL A 433 13.12 17.41 -11.73
N ARG A 434 14.45 17.67 -11.68
CA ARG A 434 15.11 18.66 -12.55
C ARG A 434 15.01 18.27 -14.03
N PHE A 435 15.08 16.99 -14.36
CA PHE A 435 14.86 16.49 -15.72
C PHE A 435 13.45 16.80 -16.22
N LEU A 436 12.43 16.53 -15.39
CA LEU A 436 11.05 16.87 -15.73
C LEU A 436 10.86 18.38 -15.89
N GLY A 437 11.47 19.20 -15.01
CA GLY A 437 11.45 20.66 -15.15
C GLY A 437 12.12 21.16 -16.45
N TRP A 438 13.21 20.51 -16.88
CA TRP A 438 13.80 20.79 -18.20
C TRP A 438 12.85 20.42 -19.35
N LYS A 439 12.18 19.26 -19.28
CA LYS A 439 11.19 18.85 -20.30
C LYS A 439 9.97 19.75 -20.33
N GLU A 440 9.53 20.25 -19.18
CA GLU A 440 8.49 21.27 -19.09
C GLU A 440 8.92 22.58 -19.76
N ALA A 441 10.14 23.04 -19.50
CA ALA A 441 10.69 24.23 -20.17
C ALA A 441 10.80 24.07 -21.70
N GLU A 442 11.19 22.88 -22.18
CA GLU A 442 11.20 22.54 -23.60
C GLU A 442 9.78 22.60 -24.20
N ALA A 443 8.79 21.99 -23.54
CA ALA A 443 7.39 22.03 -23.98
C ALA A 443 6.81 23.46 -23.96
N ASN A 444 7.17 24.28 -22.98
CA ASN A 444 6.77 25.69 -22.91
C ASN A 444 7.32 26.50 -24.10
N THR A 445 8.56 26.22 -24.51
CA THR A 445 9.18 26.84 -25.69
C THR A 445 8.44 26.44 -26.98
N GLU A 446 8.04 25.18 -27.12
CA GLU A 446 7.21 24.71 -28.23
C GLU A 446 5.80 25.31 -28.23
N ALA A 447 5.20 25.49 -27.06
CA ALA A 447 3.90 26.15 -26.91
C ALA A 447 3.96 27.62 -27.36
N LEU A 448 5.04 28.34 -27.01
CA LEU A 448 5.27 29.71 -27.47
C LEU A 448 5.43 29.80 -28.99
N LEU A 449 6.04 28.81 -29.64
CA LEU A 449 6.06 28.76 -31.11
C LEU A 449 4.65 28.64 -31.72
N ARG A 450 3.78 27.80 -31.14
CA ARG A 450 2.39 27.69 -31.60
C ARG A 450 1.63 29.00 -31.38
N SER A 451 1.82 29.65 -30.23
CA SER A 451 1.26 30.98 -29.95
C SER A 451 1.69 32.00 -31.01
N ARG A 452 3.00 32.06 -31.31
CA ARG A 452 3.54 32.92 -32.38
C ARG A 452 2.89 32.61 -33.75
N ALA A 453 2.69 31.34 -34.09
CA ALA A 453 2.05 30.95 -35.35
C ALA A 453 0.60 31.46 -35.46
N VAL A 454 -0.16 31.46 -34.36
CA VAL A 454 -1.51 32.04 -34.32
C VAL A 454 -1.48 33.56 -34.49
N THR A 455 -0.57 34.25 -33.79
CA THR A 455 -0.40 35.71 -33.96
C THR A 455 0.03 36.04 -35.40
N PHE A 456 0.89 35.22 -36.00
CA PHE A 456 1.30 35.39 -37.40
C PHE A 456 0.12 35.21 -38.36
N ALA A 457 -0.74 34.22 -38.15
CA ALA A 457 -1.93 34.04 -38.97
C ALA A 457 -2.85 35.27 -38.93
N ARG A 458 -3.00 35.89 -37.75
CA ARG A 458 -3.76 37.14 -37.59
C ARG A 458 -3.10 38.32 -38.29
N TYR A 459 -1.79 38.50 -38.11
CA TYR A 459 -1.02 39.53 -38.83
C TYR A 459 -1.16 39.36 -40.35
N ARG A 460 -0.97 38.13 -40.85
CA ARG A 460 -1.11 37.80 -42.27
C ARG A 460 -2.50 38.11 -42.80
N HIS A 461 -3.55 37.76 -42.05
CA HIS A 461 -4.92 38.05 -42.45
C HIS A 461 -5.15 39.56 -42.67
N PHE A 462 -4.75 40.41 -41.72
CA PHE A 462 -4.95 41.85 -41.85
C PHE A 462 -4.04 42.49 -42.90
N GLN A 463 -2.81 41.99 -43.08
CA GLN A 463 -1.94 42.47 -44.16
C GLN A 463 -2.51 42.17 -45.56
N LEU A 464 -3.13 41.01 -45.76
CA LEU A 464 -3.81 40.67 -47.01
C LEU A 464 -5.05 41.55 -47.24
N LEU A 465 -5.81 41.89 -46.19
CA LEU A 465 -6.95 42.81 -46.28
C LEU A 465 -6.51 44.24 -46.65
N LEU A 466 -5.30 44.65 -46.25
CA LEU A 466 -4.67 45.92 -46.63
C LEU A 466 -4.00 45.87 -48.02
N GLY A 467 -4.23 44.81 -48.82
CA GLY A 467 -3.76 44.71 -50.20
C GLY A 467 -2.30 44.32 -50.37
N ARG A 468 -1.59 43.89 -49.31
CA ARG A 468 -0.20 43.40 -49.43
C ARG A 468 -0.14 42.07 -50.17
N PRO A 469 0.86 41.85 -51.05
CA PRO A 469 1.03 40.57 -51.71
C PRO A 469 1.48 39.50 -50.71
N GLU A 470 0.93 38.29 -50.83
CA GLU A 470 1.20 37.15 -49.95
C GLU A 470 2.70 36.84 -49.81
N SER A 471 3.46 37.00 -50.90
CA SER A 471 4.90 36.75 -50.94
C SER A 471 5.74 37.65 -50.02
N GLU A 472 5.26 38.86 -49.69
CA GLU A 472 5.98 39.75 -48.77
C GLU A 472 5.74 39.37 -47.31
N VAL A 473 4.53 38.90 -47.00
CA VAL A 473 4.09 38.57 -45.65
C VAL A 473 4.61 37.19 -45.20
N ASP A 474 4.66 36.22 -46.12
CA ASP A 474 5.10 34.85 -45.83
C ASP A 474 6.57 34.73 -45.44
N LYS A 475 7.39 35.77 -45.66
CA LYS A 475 8.79 35.84 -45.18
C LYS A 475 8.93 35.67 -43.66
N LEU A 476 7.88 35.98 -42.88
CA LEU A 476 7.87 35.92 -41.41
C LEU A 476 7.21 34.64 -40.86
N ARG A 477 6.76 33.73 -41.74
CA ARG A 477 5.93 32.57 -41.42
C ARG A 477 6.68 31.53 -40.59
N GLU A 478 7.82 31.05 -41.08
CA GLU A 478 8.52 29.93 -40.46
C GLU A 478 9.74 30.39 -39.67
N VAL A 479 9.75 30.10 -38.37
CA VAL A 479 10.92 30.30 -37.51
C VAL A 479 11.18 29.02 -36.74
N GLY A 480 12.15 28.22 -37.20
CA GLY A 480 12.58 27.00 -36.50
C GLY A 480 13.34 27.30 -35.21
N LEU A 481 13.25 26.39 -34.23
CA LEU A 481 14.04 26.45 -32.99
C LEU A 481 15.51 26.16 -33.30
N THR A 482 16.41 27.03 -32.82
CA THR A 482 17.85 26.80 -32.86
C THR A 482 18.37 26.82 -31.44
N ARG A 483 18.75 25.66 -30.93
CA ARG A 483 19.31 25.50 -29.58
C ARG A 483 20.83 25.67 -29.67
N LEU A 484 21.32 26.86 -29.35
CA LEU A 484 22.76 27.17 -29.29
C LEU A 484 23.21 27.13 -27.84
N PRO A 485 24.25 26.36 -27.48
CA PRO A 485 24.75 26.32 -26.11
C PRO A 485 25.32 27.68 -25.70
N VAL A 486 24.79 28.26 -24.61
CA VAL A 486 25.26 29.52 -24.04
C VAL A 486 26.32 29.27 -22.97
N THR A 487 27.44 29.96 -23.10
CA THR A 487 28.55 30.06 -22.15
C THR A 487 28.86 31.54 -21.94
N GLU A 488 29.58 31.87 -20.88
CA GLU A 488 29.95 33.27 -20.60
C GLU A 488 30.72 33.91 -21.77
N ALA A 489 31.63 33.15 -22.39
CA ALA A 489 32.44 33.63 -23.51
C ALA A 489 31.65 33.85 -24.81
N ASN A 490 30.58 33.09 -25.06
CA ASN A 490 29.80 33.17 -26.29
C ASN A 490 28.43 33.86 -26.11
N PHE A 491 28.09 34.31 -24.90
CA PHE A 491 26.77 34.87 -24.58
C PHE A 491 26.39 36.04 -25.50
N ALA A 492 27.31 36.99 -25.70
CA ALA A 492 27.05 38.16 -26.55
C ALA A 492 26.73 37.76 -28.00
N GLU A 493 27.51 36.83 -28.57
CA GLU A 493 27.32 36.33 -29.93
C GLU A 493 26.00 35.53 -30.07
N VAL A 494 25.74 34.61 -29.14
CA VAL A 494 24.53 33.77 -29.17
C VAL A 494 23.28 34.62 -28.95
N HIS A 495 23.29 35.53 -27.98
CA HIS A 495 22.18 36.45 -27.74
C HIS A 495 21.91 37.34 -28.96
N GLN A 496 22.94 37.89 -29.60
CA GLN A 496 22.77 38.69 -30.81
C GLN A 496 22.17 37.88 -31.97
N ARG A 497 22.57 36.61 -32.16
CA ARG A 497 21.97 35.70 -33.14
C ARG A 497 20.51 35.38 -32.82
N LEU A 498 20.17 35.15 -31.55
CA LEU A 498 18.79 34.89 -31.12
C LEU A 498 17.91 36.13 -31.33
N VAL A 499 18.39 37.32 -30.97
CA VAL A 499 17.69 38.59 -31.21
C VAL A 499 17.47 38.83 -32.70
N GLY A 500 18.50 38.63 -33.54
CA GLY A 500 18.39 38.79 -34.99
C GLY A 500 17.42 37.82 -35.67
N ARG A 501 17.16 36.66 -35.06
CA ARG A 501 16.26 35.64 -35.61
C ARG A 501 14.83 35.72 -35.08
N TYR A 502 14.65 36.02 -33.80
CA TYR A 502 13.35 35.94 -33.13
C TYR A 502 12.76 37.31 -32.79
N ALA A 503 13.57 38.34 -32.57
CA ALA A 503 13.12 39.68 -32.17
C ALA A 503 13.33 40.75 -33.26
N THR A 504 13.28 40.34 -34.54
CA THR A 504 13.33 41.25 -35.69
C THR A 504 12.23 42.29 -35.60
N ALA A 505 12.59 43.57 -35.78
CA ALA A 505 11.60 44.65 -35.79
C ALA A 505 10.69 44.52 -37.01
N ILE A 506 9.38 44.46 -36.77
CA ILE A 506 8.36 44.43 -37.81
C ILE A 506 7.88 45.86 -38.02
N ALA A 507 7.91 46.35 -39.26
CA ALA A 507 7.44 47.69 -39.59
C ALA A 507 5.93 47.80 -39.32
N GLN A 508 5.52 48.90 -38.70
CA GLN A 508 4.11 49.21 -38.46
C GLN A 508 3.54 49.94 -39.68
N GLU A 509 2.33 49.60 -40.06
CA GLU A 509 1.59 50.28 -41.12
C GLU A 509 1.03 51.59 -40.60
N SER A 510 1.09 52.65 -41.42
CA SER A 510 0.50 53.94 -41.08
C SER A 510 -0.28 54.48 -42.25
N ARG A 511 -1.59 54.71 -42.06
CA ARG A 511 -2.43 55.47 -42.97
C ARG A 511 -2.55 56.92 -42.47
N PRO A 512 -2.63 57.92 -43.36
CA PRO A 512 -2.91 59.29 -42.95
C PRO A 512 -4.26 59.35 -42.23
N ALA A 513 -4.29 59.96 -41.04
CA ALA A 513 -5.52 60.09 -40.28
C ALA A 513 -6.55 60.98 -41.03
N PRO A 514 -7.85 60.65 -40.98
CA PRO A 514 -8.90 61.53 -41.50
C PRO A 514 -8.84 62.87 -40.76
N ARG A 515 -8.70 63.98 -41.49
CA ARG A 515 -8.66 65.32 -40.89
C ARG A 515 -10.06 65.73 -40.41
N LEU A 516 -10.15 66.26 -39.20
CA LEU A 516 -11.38 66.85 -38.67
C LEU A 516 -11.65 68.18 -39.38
N ALA A 517 -12.73 68.26 -40.15
CA ALA A 517 -13.15 69.53 -40.76
C ALA A 517 -13.55 70.53 -39.66
N ARG A 518 -12.92 71.70 -39.63
CA ARG A 518 -13.30 72.86 -38.79
C ARG A 518 -13.74 74.01 -39.71
N ASP A 519 -14.72 74.78 -39.27
CA ASP A 519 -15.18 75.96 -40.02
C ASP A 519 -14.03 76.97 -40.19
N GLY A 520 -13.73 77.32 -41.45
CA GLY A 520 -12.68 78.29 -41.83
C GLY A 520 -11.44 77.72 -42.53
N ASP A 521 -11.37 76.40 -42.77
CA ASP A 521 -10.23 75.76 -43.43
C ASP A 521 -10.24 76.04 -44.96
N PRO A 522 -9.17 76.59 -45.58
CA PRO A 522 -9.17 77.00 -46.99
C PRO A 522 -9.46 75.87 -48.00
N GLN A 523 -9.22 74.62 -47.62
CA GLN A 523 -9.51 73.45 -48.46
C GLN A 523 -10.97 72.99 -48.39
N VAL A 524 -11.67 73.26 -47.28
CA VAL A 524 -13.13 73.01 -47.13
C VAL A 524 -13.92 74.01 -47.98
N GLN A 525 -13.42 75.24 -48.14
CA GLN A 525 -13.96 76.22 -49.07
C GLN A 525 -13.62 75.95 -50.55
N ALA A 526 -12.60 75.12 -50.83
CA ALA A 526 -12.14 74.79 -52.18
C ALA A 526 -12.71 73.47 -52.74
N GLY A 527 -13.59 72.76 -52.00
CA GLY A 527 -14.27 71.55 -52.49
C GLY A 527 -13.35 70.35 -52.75
N ALA A 528 -12.20 70.26 -52.07
CA ALA A 528 -11.24 69.19 -52.33
C ALA A 528 -11.72 67.83 -51.78
N GLU A 529 -11.97 66.87 -52.68
CA GLU A 529 -12.29 65.48 -52.35
C GLU A 529 -11.10 64.76 -51.69
N SER A 530 -11.38 64.05 -50.60
CA SER A 530 -10.41 63.32 -49.77
C SER A 530 -9.61 62.28 -50.57
N GLN A 531 -8.30 62.52 -50.73
CA GLN A 531 -7.34 61.66 -51.42
C GLN A 531 -6.86 60.47 -50.56
N GLY A 532 -7.72 59.49 -50.31
CA GLY A 532 -7.33 58.20 -49.73
C GLY A 532 -7.63 57.05 -50.68
N SER A 533 -6.61 56.30 -51.14
CA SER A 533 -6.83 55.06 -51.88
C SER A 533 -7.43 54.01 -50.94
N LEU A 534 -8.74 53.84 -50.99
CA LEU A 534 -9.45 52.80 -50.26
C LEU A 534 -9.29 51.48 -51.02
N ASP A 535 -8.76 50.46 -50.34
CA ASP A 535 -8.69 49.10 -50.88
C ASP A 535 -10.08 48.45 -50.74
N LEU A 536 -10.86 48.51 -51.82
CA LEU A 536 -12.23 48.02 -51.89
C LEU A 536 -12.31 46.67 -52.60
N ILE A 537 -13.20 45.78 -52.14
CA ILE A 537 -13.52 44.56 -52.90
C ILE A 537 -14.32 44.93 -54.17
N ALA A 538 -14.32 44.06 -55.18
CA ALA A 538 -14.96 44.33 -56.47
C ALA A 538 -16.44 44.76 -56.35
N ASN A 539 -17.20 44.15 -55.43
CA ASN A 539 -18.60 44.51 -55.21
C ASN A 539 -18.77 45.87 -54.52
N GLU A 540 -17.91 46.22 -53.56
CA GLU A 540 -17.93 47.54 -52.88
C GLU A 540 -17.51 48.66 -53.84
N TYR A 541 -16.52 48.38 -54.70
CA TYR A 541 -16.13 49.29 -55.78
C TYR A 541 -17.29 49.49 -56.78
N ALA A 542 -17.93 48.40 -57.22
CA ALA A 542 -19.07 48.48 -58.13
C ALA A 542 -20.26 49.22 -57.50
N GLU A 543 -20.53 49.00 -56.22
CA GLU A 543 -21.58 49.72 -55.49
C GLU A 543 -21.32 51.23 -55.46
N LEU A 544 -20.10 51.63 -55.08
CA LEU A 544 -19.76 53.04 -54.89
C LEU A 544 -19.56 53.80 -56.21
N ASN A 545 -18.94 53.15 -57.20
CA ASN A 545 -18.48 53.82 -58.43
C ASN A 545 -19.34 53.51 -59.66
N ILE A 546 -20.17 52.46 -59.64
CA ILE A 546 -21.01 52.07 -60.79
C ILE A 546 -22.50 52.21 -60.46
N HIS A 547 -22.98 51.50 -59.44
CA HIS A 547 -24.43 51.44 -59.15
C HIS A 547 -24.96 52.74 -58.53
N MET A 548 -24.25 53.32 -57.56
CA MET A 548 -24.66 54.57 -56.92
C MET A 548 -24.74 55.75 -57.89
N PRO A 549 -23.72 56.06 -58.71
CA PRO A 549 -23.80 57.14 -59.70
C PRO A 549 -24.90 56.90 -60.74
N ALA A 550 -25.03 55.68 -61.27
CA ALA A 550 -26.07 55.34 -62.24
C ALA A 550 -27.49 55.52 -61.68
N ALA A 551 -27.71 55.23 -60.38
CA ALA A 551 -28.99 55.47 -59.72
C ALA A 551 -29.28 56.97 -59.55
N ARG A 552 -28.29 57.77 -59.15
CA ARG A 552 -28.41 59.23 -59.07
C ARG A 552 -28.75 59.84 -60.42
N ASP A 553 -28.06 59.43 -61.48
CA ASP A 553 -28.25 60.00 -62.81
C ASP A 553 -29.65 59.69 -63.35
N LYS A 554 -30.17 58.49 -63.11
CA LYS A 554 -31.57 58.13 -63.41
C LYS A 554 -32.60 58.90 -62.56
N GLN A 555 -32.32 59.14 -61.28
CA GLN A 555 -33.22 59.90 -60.40
C GLN A 555 -33.30 61.37 -60.83
N ARG A 556 -32.16 61.95 -61.26
CA ARG A 556 -32.13 63.29 -61.85
C ARG A 556 -32.92 63.34 -63.15
N GLU A 557 -32.69 62.39 -64.06
CA GLU A 557 -33.46 62.29 -65.31
C GLU A 557 -34.97 62.16 -65.05
N ALA A 558 -35.39 61.35 -64.07
CA ALA A 558 -36.79 61.24 -63.66
C ALA A 558 -37.35 62.56 -63.09
N THR A 559 -36.56 63.29 -62.31
CA THR A 559 -36.93 64.61 -61.78
C THR A 559 -37.08 65.62 -62.91
N ASP A 560 -36.17 65.62 -63.88
CA ASP A 560 -36.22 66.49 -65.07
C ASP A 560 -37.46 66.20 -65.92
N ILE A 561 -37.80 64.91 -66.09
CA ILE A 561 -39.02 64.45 -66.77
C ILE A 561 -40.27 64.89 -66.01
N ASP A 562 -40.33 64.74 -64.69
CA ASP A 562 -41.47 65.19 -63.85
C ASP A 562 -41.67 66.70 -63.93
N ILE A 563 -40.58 67.48 -63.93
CA ILE A 563 -40.62 68.93 -64.14
C ILE A 563 -41.18 69.24 -65.53
N MET A 564 -40.71 68.54 -66.58
CA MET A 564 -41.17 68.73 -67.96
C MET A 564 -42.66 68.38 -68.15
N TYR A 565 -43.13 67.24 -67.62
CA TYR A 565 -44.55 66.86 -67.70
C TYR A 565 -45.45 67.71 -66.81
N GLY A 566 -44.91 68.24 -65.73
CA GLY A 566 -45.56 69.25 -64.92
C GLY A 566 -45.83 70.56 -65.67
N VAL A 567 -44.96 70.92 -66.61
CA VAL A 567 -45.18 72.04 -67.56
C VAL A 567 -46.19 71.65 -68.65
N LEU A 568 -46.12 70.44 -69.20
CA LEU A 568 -47.11 69.95 -70.18
C LEU A 568 -48.53 69.81 -69.58
N GLY A 569 -48.64 69.47 -68.30
CA GLY A 569 -49.90 69.45 -67.54
C GLY A 569 -50.52 70.83 -67.30
N MET A 570 -49.84 71.91 -67.71
CA MET A 570 -50.41 73.25 -67.78
C MET A 570 -51.22 73.49 -69.06
N LEU A 571 -51.17 72.56 -70.05
CA LEU A 571 -52.03 72.63 -71.23
C LEU A 571 -53.48 72.29 -70.85
N PRO A 572 -54.48 73.11 -71.22
CA PRO A 572 -55.87 72.86 -70.88
C PRO A 572 -56.40 71.61 -71.60
N ASN A 573 -57.11 70.74 -70.88
CA ASN A 573 -57.86 69.65 -71.50
C ASN A 573 -59.04 70.24 -72.30
N MET A 574 -59.07 70.01 -73.61
CA MET A 574 -60.16 70.45 -74.47
C MET A 574 -61.14 69.29 -74.72
N GLY A 575 -62.32 69.36 -74.12
CA GLY A 575 -63.47 68.51 -74.43
C GLY A 575 -64.49 69.29 -75.28
N VAL A 576 -65.05 68.64 -76.31
CA VAL A 576 -66.12 69.23 -77.14
C VAL A 576 -67.40 68.45 -76.88
N ASP A 577 -68.32 69.07 -76.14
CA ASP A 577 -69.69 68.56 -75.97
C ASP A 577 -70.58 69.20 -77.05
N ILE A 578 -71.38 68.38 -77.74
CA ILE A 578 -72.27 68.82 -78.82
C ILE A 578 -73.72 68.78 -78.33
N GLU A 579 -74.33 69.95 -78.14
CA GLU A 579 -75.77 70.15 -77.84
C GLU A 579 -76.40 71.21 -78.79
N PRO A 580 -77.74 71.21 -79.04
CA PRO A 580 -78.30 71.67 -80.32
C PRO A 580 -78.43 73.18 -80.56
N PHE A 581 -78.00 74.06 -79.64
CA PHE A 581 -77.98 75.51 -79.89
C PHE A 581 -76.79 76.17 -79.18
N GLY A 582 -75.65 76.22 -79.88
CA GLY A 582 -74.49 77.03 -79.53
C GLY A 582 -73.19 76.24 -79.43
N VAL A 583 -72.17 76.64 -80.21
CA VAL A 583 -70.79 76.15 -80.03
C VAL A 583 -70.20 76.90 -78.83
N GLY A 584 -70.34 76.32 -77.64
CA GLY A 584 -69.69 76.81 -76.43
C GLY A 584 -68.42 76.00 -76.14
N GLY A 585 -67.25 76.59 -76.39
CA GLY A 585 -66.02 76.05 -75.82
C GLY A 585 -65.94 76.46 -74.36
N HIS A 586 -65.91 75.50 -73.43
CA HIS A 586 -65.57 75.78 -72.04
C HIS A 586 -64.08 75.50 -71.82
N VAL A 587 -63.36 76.48 -71.27
CA VAL A 587 -61.97 76.33 -70.79
C VAL A 587 -62.05 76.30 -69.28
N GLU A 588 -61.99 75.11 -68.67
CA GLU A 588 -62.01 74.98 -67.21
C GLU A 588 -60.61 75.21 -66.62
N PHE A 589 -60.39 76.40 -66.03
CA PHE A 589 -59.27 76.64 -65.12
C PHE A 589 -59.62 76.12 -63.71
N GLY A 590 -59.53 74.81 -63.52
CA GLY A 590 -59.83 74.15 -62.25
C GLY A 590 -58.61 73.93 -61.34
N GLY A 591 -58.88 73.60 -60.06
CA GLY A 591 -57.91 73.19 -59.04
C GLY A 591 -56.82 72.16 -59.43
N PRO A 592 -56.98 71.30 -60.46
CA PRO A 592 -55.91 70.47 -60.99
C PRO A 592 -54.66 71.24 -61.44
N LEU A 593 -54.78 72.48 -61.95
CA LEU A 593 -53.65 73.25 -62.50
C LEU A 593 -52.74 73.85 -61.39
N LEU A 594 -53.33 74.41 -60.33
CA LEU A 594 -52.59 74.87 -59.14
C LEU A 594 -51.93 73.71 -58.39
N SER A 595 -52.59 72.54 -58.36
CA SER A 595 -52.02 71.33 -57.79
C SER A 595 -50.84 70.78 -58.61
N ALA A 596 -50.80 71.00 -59.93
CA ALA A 596 -49.70 70.58 -60.78
C ALA A 596 -48.44 71.44 -60.51
N VAL A 597 -48.59 72.77 -60.43
CA VAL A 597 -47.47 73.68 -60.09
C VAL A 597 -46.92 73.39 -58.69
N GLY A 598 -47.79 73.23 -57.68
CA GLY A 598 -47.35 72.85 -56.34
C GLY A 598 -46.62 71.50 -56.31
N ARG A 599 -47.08 70.52 -57.08
CA ARG A 599 -46.42 69.21 -57.20
C ARG A 599 -45.06 69.27 -57.90
N THR A 600 -44.89 70.11 -58.91
CA THR A 600 -43.61 70.30 -59.63
C THR A 600 -42.54 70.99 -58.80
N LEU A 601 -42.91 72.06 -58.10
CA LEU A 601 -41.99 72.74 -57.17
C LEU A 601 -41.63 71.79 -56.02
N ALA A 602 -42.60 71.04 -55.51
CA ALA A 602 -42.33 69.99 -54.52
C ALA A 602 -41.49 68.82 -55.09
N SER A 603 -41.57 68.50 -56.38
CA SER A 603 -40.70 67.48 -57.00
C SER A 603 -39.27 68.01 -57.20
N ALA A 604 -39.10 69.29 -57.54
CA ALA A 604 -37.78 69.90 -57.67
C ALA A 604 -37.06 70.01 -56.31
N THR A 605 -37.77 70.42 -55.25
CA THR A 605 -37.20 70.43 -53.90
C THR A 605 -36.95 69.03 -53.36
N ARG A 606 -37.82 68.05 -53.67
CA ARG A 606 -37.55 66.63 -53.37
C ARG A 606 -36.35 66.10 -54.13
N GLY A 607 -36.19 66.42 -55.41
CA GLY A 607 -35.02 66.01 -56.21
C GLY A 607 -33.71 66.58 -55.68
N ALA A 608 -33.71 67.85 -55.24
CA ALA A 608 -32.56 68.46 -54.57
C ALA A 608 -32.27 67.78 -53.21
N ALA A 609 -33.30 67.53 -52.40
CA ALA A 609 -33.14 66.82 -51.13
C ALA A 609 -32.66 65.37 -51.33
N ASP A 610 -33.15 64.67 -52.35
CA ASP A 610 -32.71 63.32 -52.72
C ASP A 610 -31.23 63.29 -53.14
N GLN A 611 -30.74 64.36 -53.78
CA GLN A 611 -29.32 64.51 -54.09
C GLN A 611 -28.48 64.68 -52.81
N ASP A 612 -28.93 65.49 -51.85
CA ASP A 612 -28.24 65.65 -50.57
C ASP A 612 -28.25 64.34 -49.76
N VAL A 613 -29.36 63.59 -49.80
CA VAL A 613 -29.46 62.24 -49.20
C VAL A 613 -28.51 61.26 -49.90
N TYR A 614 -28.36 61.34 -51.22
CA TYR A 614 -27.39 60.53 -51.98
C TYR A 614 -25.95 60.86 -51.57
N GLU A 615 -25.58 62.14 -51.53
CA GLU A 615 -24.22 62.57 -51.17
C GLU A 615 -23.91 62.23 -49.71
N GLY A 616 -24.89 62.43 -48.81
CA GLY A 616 -24.81 62.01 -47.42
C GLY A 616 -24.66 60.49 -47.26
N GLY A 617 -25.43 59.70 -48.02
CA GLY A 617 -25.34 58.24 -48.03
C GLY A 617 -24.01 57.72 -48.58
N ARG A 618 -23.50 58.34 -49.66
CA ARG A 618 -22.18 58.03 -50.24
C ARG A 618 -21.06 58.38 -49.26
N ALA A 619 -21.11 59.55 -48.64
CA ALA A 619 -20.13 59.98 -47.63
C ALA A 619 -20.13 59.06 -46.40
N ALA A 620 -21.31 58.64 -45.93
CA ALA A 620 -21.43 57.69 -44.81
C ALA A 620 -20.78 56.33 -45.14
N LYS A 621 -20.97 55.81 -46.36
CA LYS A 621 -20.33 54.56 -46.80
C LYS A 621 -18.81 54.68 -46.91
N ILE A 622 -18.32 55.76 -47.54
CA ILE A 622 -16.88 56.04 -47.64
C ILE A 622 -16.25 56.16 -46.24
N ALA A 623 -16.89 56.89 -45.33
CA ALA A 623 -16.43 57.01 -43.95
C ALA A 623 -16.44 55.66 -43.21
N GLY A 624 -17.43 54.81 -43.47
CA GLY A 624 -17.48 53.44 -42.97
C GLY A 624 -16.29 52.60 -43.43
N TYR A 625 -15.94 52.66 -44.71
CA TYR A 625 -14.76 51.95 -45.25
C TYR A 625 -13.44 52.53 -44.72
N GLN A 626 -13.32 53.85 -44.57
CA GLN A 626 -12.14 54.48 -43.99
C GLN A 626 -11.92 54.06 -42.54
N ARG A 627 -12.98 54.02 -41.71
CA ARG A 627 -12.88 53.54 -40.33
C ARG A 627 -12.45 52.07 -40.27
N ARG A 628 -13.04 51.24 -41.13
CA ARG A 628 -12.67 49.82 -41.25
C ARG A 628 -11.20 49.63 -41.65
N ASP A 629 -10.69 50.42 -42.61
CA ASP A 629 -9.27 50.36 -43.03
C ASP A 629 -8.34 50.76 -41.88
N LEU A 630 -8.68 51.81 -41.12
CA LEU A 630 -7.93 52.21 -39.92
C LEU A 630 -7.96 51.12 -38.83
N ASP A 631 -9.10 50.46 -38.64
CA ASP A 631 -9.21 49.32 -37.71
C ASP A 631 -8.31 48.16 -38.16
N PHE A 632 -8.25 47.86 -39.47
CA PHE A 632 -7.34 46.85 -40.01
C PHE A 632 -5.87 47.21 -39.79
N VAL A 633 -5.50 48.46 -39.99
CA VAL A 633 -4.15 48.96 -39.69
C VAL A 633 -3.84 48.80 -38.21
N GLN A 634 -4.76 49.18 -37.32
CA GLN A 634 -4.58 49.02 -35.88
C GLN A 634 -4.41 47.56 -35.49
N GLN A 635 -5.27 46.66 -35.98
CA GLN A 635 -5.19 45.22 -35.68
C GLN A 635 -3.92 44.58 -36.25
N SER A 636 -3.50 44.99 -37.45
CA SER A 636 -2.22 44.58 -38.05
C SER A 636 -1.03 45.01 -37.18
N ASN A 637 -1.02 46.26 -36.72
CA ASN A 637 0.06 46.80 -35.87
C ASN A 637 0.09 46.14 -34.49
N GLN A 638 -1.06 45.89 -33.88
CA GLN A 638 -1.16 45.13 -32.63
C GLN A 638 -0.60 43.71 -32.81
N ALA A 639 -0.98 43.02 -33.89
CA ALA A 639 -0.43 41.69 -34.19
C ALA A 639 1.09 41.73 -34.48
N ALA A 640 1.59 42.77 -35.14
CA ALA A 640 3.03 42.97 -35.35
C ALA A 640 3.80 43.14 -34.04
N LEU A 641 3.28 43.96 -33.12
CA LEU A 641 3.85 44.16 -31.79
C LEU A 641 3.80 42.89 -30.94
N GLU A 642 2.70 42.15 -30.97
CA GLU A 642 2.58 40.85 -30.30
C GLU A 642 3.55 39.82 -30.88
N LEU A 643 3.77 39.81 -32.20
CA LEU A 643 4.79 38.95 -32.82
C LEU A 643 6.20 39.27 -32.32
N MET A 644 6.53 40.56 -32.19
CA MET A 644 7.80 41.00 -31.60
C MET A 644 7.93 40.62 -30.12
N GLN A 645 6.85 40.75 -29.35
CA GLN A 645 6.78 40.34 -27.95
C GLN A 645 6.98 38.83 -27.79
N ASN A 646 6.24 38.03 -28.56
CA ASN A 646 6.38 36.57 -28.59
C ASN A 646 7.81 36.16 -28.97
N GLY A 647 8.42 36.89 -29.91
CA GLY A 647 9.83 36.74 -30.28
C GLY A 647 10.78 36.91 -29.08
N ARG A 648 10.61 37.97 -28.30
CA ARG A 648 11.41 38.23 -27.08
C ARG A 648 11.15 37.20 -25.99
N GLN A 649 9.89 36.79 -25.79
CA GLN A 649 9.53 35.74 -24.84
C GLN A 649 10.15 34.39 -25.22
N LEU A 650 10.23 34.08 -26.51
CA LEU A 650 10.88 32.87 -27.00
C LEU A 650 12.39 32.88 -26.72
N ILE A 651 13.06 34.04 -26.83
CA ILE A 651 14.47 34.19 -26.43
C ILE A 651 14.63 33.90 -24.93
N ALA A 652 13.77 34.49 -24.08
CA ALA A 652 13.81 34.24 -22.65
C ALA A 652 13.55 32.76 -22.32
N ALA A 653 12.57 32.12 -22.97
CA ALA A 653 12.27 30.71 -22.80
C ALA A 653 13.44 29.80 -23.21
N LEU A 654 14.12 30.09 -24.32
CA LEU A 654 15.31 29.37 -24.75
C LEU A 654 16.47 29.50 -23.75
N VAL A 655 16.65 30.66 -23.12
CA VAL A 655 17.64 30.83 -22.05
C VAL A 655 17.23 30.05 -20.80
N HIS A 656 15.95 30.08 -20.42
CA HIS A 656 15.42 29.29 -19.31
C HIS A 656 15.55 27.78 -19.52
N GLU A 657 15.31 27.28 -20.74
CA GLU A 657 15.54 25.87 -21.10
C GLU A 657 17.00 25.47 -20.82
N GLN A 658 17.96 26.33 -21.17
CA GLN A 658 19.38 26.08 -20.94
C GLN A 658 19.76 26.15 -19.45
N VAL A 659 19.16 27.07 -18.69
CA VAL A 659 19.34 27.11 -17.23
C VAL A 659 18.84 25.81 -16.60
N ALA A 660 17.63 25.37 -16.95
CA ALA A 660 17.06 24.12 -16.44
C ALA A 660 17.91 22.89 -16.83
N ARG A 661 18.46 22.89 -18.06
CA ARG A 661 19.40 21.86 -18.51
C ARG A 661 20.70 21.87 -17.69
N ARG A 662 21.25 23.06 -17.43
CA ARG A 662 22.48 23.20 -16.65
C ARG A 662 22.28 22.79 -15.20
N ASP A 663 21.12 23.09 -14.61
CA ASP A 663 20.75 22.62 -13.26
C ASP A 663 20.66 21.09 -13.19
N TYR A 664 20.08 20.46 -14.21
CA TYR A 664 20.06 18.99 -14.33
C TYR A 664 21.47 18.40 -14.43
N ASP A 665 22.34 18.98 -15.28
CA ASP A 665 23.72 18.50 -15.43
C ASP A 665 24.54 18.72 -14.14
N SER A 666 24.35 19.86 -13.46
CA SER A 666 24.99 20.17 -12.16
C SER A 666 24.55 19.21 -11.05
N ALA A 667 23.27 18.83 -11.01
CA ALA A 667 22.79 17.80 -10.09
C ALA A 667 23.46 16.43 -10.39
N GLY A 668 23.71 16.12 -11.67
CA GLY A 668 24.51 14.97 -12.07
C GLY A 668 25.94 14.99 -11.52
N ASP A 669 26.62 16.14 -11.58
CA ASP A 669 27.97 16.29 -11.03
C ASP A 669 28.00 16.25 -9.50
N GLN A 670 26.97 16.76 -8.81
CA GLN A 670 26.81 16.59 -7.35
C GLN A 670 26.67 15.12 -6.95
N ILE A 671 25.87 14.34 -7.70
CA ILE A 671 25.76 12.89 -7.48
C ILE A 671 27.11 12.19 -7.65
N LYS A 672 27.90 12.54 -8.67
CA LYS A 672 29.24 11.96 -8.86
C LYS A 672 30.14 12.23 -7.65
N ARG A 673 30.19 13.48 -7.15
CA ARG A 673 30.96 13.82 -5.94
C ARG A 673 30.45 13.06 -4.71
N ALA A 674 29.13 12.92 -4.55
CA ALA A 674 28.55 12.14 -3.46
C ALA A 674 28.91 10.64 -3.56
N GLN A 675 29.00 10.10 -4.77
CA GLN A 675 29.47 8.73 -5.02
C GLN A 675 30.96 8.57 -4.74
N GLU A 676 31.80 9.57 -5.05
CA GLU A 676 33.22 9.58 -4.67
C GLU A 676 33.38 9.57 -3.14
N VAL A 677 32.56 10.32 -2.41
CA VAL A 677 32.52 10.29 -0.94
C VAL A 677 32.09 8.92 -0.41
N ASP A 678 31.06 8.29 -0.99
CA ASP A 678 30.64 6.93 -0.60
C ASP A 678 31.74 5.89 -0.88
N ALA A 679 32.41 5.99 -2.03
CA ALA A 679 33.54 5.14 -2.38
C ALA A 679 34.71 5.33 -1.40
N PHE A 680 34.99 6.56 -0.98
CA PHE A 680 35.97 6.84 0.07
C PHE A 680 35.55 6.25 1.43
N LEU A 681 34.29 6.40 1.85
CA LEU A 681 33.79 5.81 3.09
C LEU A 681 33.84 4.27 3.09
N ALA A 682 33.69 3.65 1.91
CA ALA A 682 33.82 2.21 1.74
C ALA A 682 35.29 1.73 1.77
N SER A 683 36.20 2.49 1.15
CA SER A 683 37.60 2.11 0.95
C SER A 683 38.57 2.56 2.04
N LYS A 684 38.19 3.54 2.88
CA LYS A 684 39.06 4.00 3.99
C LYS A 684 39.39 2.86 4.96
N ASP A 685 40.55 2.95 5.61
CA ASP A 685 41.01 1.92 6.55
C ASP A 685 40.11 1.81 7.79
N THR A 686 39.60 2.93 8.31
CA THR A 686 38.69 2.97 9.47
C THR A 686 37.22 2.78 9.06
N ASN A 687 36.96 1.75 8.26
CA ASN A 687 35.62 1.43 7.77
C ASN A 687 34.81 0.55 8.74
N THR A 688 33.57 0.26 8.37
CA THR A 688 32.67 -0.60 9.16
C THR A 688 33.21 -2.02 9.32
N GLU A 689 33.98 -2.53 8.35
CA GLU A 689 34.54 -3.89 8.41
C GLU A 689 35.59 -4.01 9.51
N LEU A 690 36.53 -3.05 9.58
CA LEU A 690 37.54 -2.99 10.64
C LEU A 690 36.88 -2.98 12.03
N TYR A 691 35.90 -2.11 12.26
CA TYR A 691 35.23 -2.05 13.57
C TYR A 691 34.33 -3.26 13.84
N THR A 692 33.82 -3.94 12.80
CA THR A 692 33.09 -5.20 12.97
C THR A 692 34.02 -6.33 13.41
N TRP A 693 35.20 -6.41 12.80
CA TRP A 693 36.26 -7.32 13.22
C TRP A 693 36.75 -6.99 14.64
N LEU A 694 37.07 -5.72 14.93
CA LEU A 694 37.54 -5.27 16.23
C LEU A 694 36.52 -5.58 17.33
N ARG A 695 35.23 -5.32 17.08
CA ARG A 695 34.15 -5.70 18.00
C ARG A 695 34.13 -7.21 18.24
N GLY A 696 34.34 -8.03 17.20
CA GLY A 696 34.37 -9.49 17.32
C GLY A 696 35.51 -9.98 18.19
N GLU A 697 36.72 -9.47 17.97
CA GLU A 697 37.91 -9.81 18.76
C GLU A 697 37.78 -9.35 20.22
N VAL A 698 37.38 -8.10 20.44
CA VAL A 698 37.19 -7.56 21.80
C VAL A 698 36.07 -8.29 22.54
N ALA A 699 34.98 -8.66 21.86
CA ALA A 699 33.90 -9.43 22.49
C ALA A 699 34.33 -10.83 22.92
N ARG A 700 35.19 -11.50 22.12
CA ARG A 700 35.73 -12.81 22.49
C ARG A 700 36.61 -12.70 23.73
N GLY A 701 37.57 -11.78 23.72
CA GLY A 701 38.43 -11.51 24.87
C GLY A 701 37.64 -11.11 26.12
N PHE A 702 36.63 -10.26 25.98
CA PHE A 702 35.75 -9.84 27.07
C PHE A 702 35.00 -11.01 27.71
N ALA A 703 34.43 -11.92 26.90
CA ALA A 703 33.70 -13.08 27.42
C ALA A 703 34.64 -14.10 28.11
N GLU A 704 35.84 -14.31 27.56
CA GLU A 704 36.85 -15.20 28.16
C GLU A 704 37.38 -14.64 29.48
N CYS A 705 37.79 -13.37 29.53
CA CYS A 705 38.19 -12.68 30.75
C CYS A 705 37.10 -12.71 31.82
N TYR A 706 35.83 -12.52 31.43
CA TYR A 706 34.70 -12.56 32.36
C TYR A 706 34.50 -13.96 32.97
N ARG A 707 34.56 -15.03 32.16
CA ARG A 707 34.47 -16.40 32.69
C ARG A 707 35.57 -16.68 33.69
N MET A 708 36.81 -16.33 33.34
CA MET A 708 37.96 -16.46 34.24
C MET A 708 37.76 -15.66 35.54
N ALA A 709 37.27 -14.42 35.46
CA ALA A 709 36.98 -13.59 36.63
C ALA A 709 35.94 -14.23 37.55
N VAL A 710 34.86 -14.78 36.99
CA VAL A 710 33.79 -15.43 37.76
C VAL A 710 34.29 -16.72 38.41
N ASP A 711 35.09 -17.52 37.71
CA ASP A 711 35.64 -18.76 38.25
C ASP A 711 36.56 -18.48 39.45
N VAL A 712 37.44 -17.48 39.34
CA VAL A 712 38.32 -17.06 40.44
C VAL A 712 37.52 -16.41 41.58
N ALA A 713 36.50 -15.60 41.28
CA ALA A 713 35.63 -14.99 42.27
C ALA A 713 34.86 -16.03 43.09
N ARG A 714 34.36 -17.09 42.44
CA ARG A 714 33.70 -18.22 43.11
C ARG A 714 34.66 -19.03 43.96
N ALA A 715 35.87 -19.29 43.46
CA ALA A 715 36.91 -19.93 44.26
C ALA A 715 37.27 -19.08 45.50
N ALA A 716 37.29 -17.75 45.37
CA ALA A 716 37.49 -16.83 46.49
C ALA A 716 36.34 -16.90 47.50
N GLU A 717 35.07 -16.90 47.06
CA GLU A 717 33.91 -17.05 47.95
C GLU A 717 33.95 -18.38 48.71
N GLN A 718 34.26 -19.49 48.03
CA GLN A 718 34.40 -20.79 48.68
C GLN A 718 35.54 -20.82 49.69
N ALA A 719 36.69 -20.19 49.38
CA ALA A 719 37.80 -20.08 50.31
C ALA A 719 37.42 -19.25 51.56
N VAL A 720 36.71 -18.14 51.40
CA VAL A 720 36.17 -17.34 52.53
C VAL A 720 35.26 -18.18 53.42
N LYS A 721 34.32 -18.92 52.81
CA LYS A 721 33.40 -19.80 53.54
C LYS A 721 34.15 -20.92 54.27
N ARG A 722 35.18 -21.52 53.66
CA ARG A 722 36.05 -22.53 54.29
C ARG A 722 36.86 -21.97 55.47
N GLU A 723 37.44 -20.77 55.33
CA GLU A 723 38.27 -20.18 56.38
C GLU A 723 37.45 -19.71 57.58
N LEU A 724 36.27 -19.12 57.35
CA LEU A 724 35.47 -18.50 58.41
C LEU A 724 34.42 -19.45 59.01
N MET A 725 33.75 -20.27 58.19
CA MET A 725 32.68 -21.22 58.58
C MET A 725 31.77 -20.64 59.68
N ARG A 726 31.12 -19.54 59.32
CA ARG A 726 30.27 -18.75 60.20
C ARG A 726 28.84 -18.79 59.65
N PRO A 727 27.82 -19.08 60.48
CA PRO A 727 26.44 -19.12 60.02
C PRO A 727 26.01 -17.86 59.27
N GLU A 728 26.53 -16.68 59.67
CA GLU A 728 26.21 -15.40 59.04
C GLU A 728 26.67 -15.31 57.58
N LEU A 729 27.71 -16.05 57.21
CA LEU A 729 28.34 -16.02 55.87
C LEU A 729 27.96 -17.23 55.02
N ASP A 730 27.70 -18.38 55.64
CA ASP A 730 27.44 -19.62 54.91
C ASP A 730 26.12 -19.53 54.10
N ASP A 731 25.10 -18.87 54.65
CA ASP A 731 23.78 -18.69 54.03
C ASP A 731 23.76 -17.56 52.97
N THR A 732 24.76 -16.68 52.97
CA THR A 732 24.81 -15.55 52.03
C THR A 732 25.59 -15.94 50.77
N THR A 733 25.01 -15.69 49.60
CA THR A 733 25.71 -15.84 48.31
C THR A 733 26.21 -14.48 47.88
N PHE A 734 27.53 -14.30 47.82
CA PHE A 734 28.13 -13.03 47.40
C PHE A 734 28.25 -12.98 45.87
N ILE A 735 28.74 -14.05 45.24
CA ILE A 735 28.92 -14.10 43.78
C ILE A 735 27.75 -14.82 43.14
N GLY A 736 26.73 -14.06 42.75
CA GLY A 736 25.56 -14.54 41.99
C GLY A 736 25.85 -15.01 40.55
N PHE A 737 24.79 -15.43 39.85
CA PHE A 737 24.85 -15.89 38.45
C PHE A 737 24.49 -14.81 37.41
N SER A 738 23.96 -13.67 37.86
CA SER A 738 23.24 -12.69 37.03
C SER A 738 24.06 -11.48 36.60
N HIS A 739 25.40 -11.51 36.73
CA HIS A 739 26.23 -10.36 36.32
C HIS A 739 26.24 -10.18 34.80
N TRP A 740 26.15 -11.28 34.03
CA TRP A 740 26.13 -11.25 32.57
C TRP A 740 24.71 -11.16 32.00
N ASP A 741 24.38 -10.00 31.42
CA ASP A 741 23.13 -9.80 30.68
C ASP A 741 23.35 -10.03 29.18
N THR A 742 22.81 -11.12 28.64
CA THR A 742 22.90 -11.46 27.21
C THR A 742 22.28 -10.40 26.31
N GLY A 743 21.17 -9.78 26.73
CA GLY A 743 20.46 -8.75 25.95
C GLY A 743 21.31 -7.48 25.77
N ARG A 744 22.17 -7.19 26.75
CA ARG A 744 23.12 -6.06 26.71
C ARG A 744 24.56 -6.50 26.45
N ARG A 745 24.75 -7.73 25.95
CA ARG A 745 26.06 -8.31 25.61
C ARG A 745 27.08 -8.28 26.75
N GLY A 746 26.62 -8.36 28.00
CA GLY A 746 27.47 -8.38 29.19
C GLY A 746 28.03 -7.02 29.63
N LEU A 747 27.63 -5.91 29.00
CA LEU A 747 28.05 -4.58 29.46
C LEU A 747 27.67 -4.37 30.94
N GLN A 748 28.57 -3.75 31.71
CA GLN A 748 28.50 -3.57 33.16
C GLN A 748 28.68 -4.84 34.03
N ALA A 749 28.94 -6.02 33.44
CA ALA A 749 29.15 -7.24 34.21
C ALA A 749 30.38 -7.15 35.13
N GLY A 750 31.46 -6.50 34.68
CA GLY A 750 32.68 -6.30 35.46
C GLY A 750 32.47 -5.38 36.66
N GLU A 751 31.70 -4.30 36.53
CA GLU A 751 31.38 -3.38 37.61
C GLU A 751 30.57 -4.05 38.71
N ARG A 752 29.58 -4.88 38.33
CA ARG A 752 28.76 -5.64 39.26
C ARG A 752 29.59 -6.68 40.00
N LEU A 753 30.40 -7.45 39.27
CA LEU A 753 31.29 -8.46 39.88
C LEU A 753 32.30 -7.81 40.83
N HIS A 754 32.86 -6.66 40.45
CA HIS A 754 33.80 -5.92 41.29
C HIS A 754 33.14 -5.46 42.60
N HIS A 755 31.91 -4.94 42.53
CA HIS A 755 31.16 -4.54 43.71
C HIS A 755 30.93 -5.72 44.66
N ASP A 756 30.52 -6.88 44.14
CA ASP A 756 30.29 -8.07 44.97
C ASP A 756 31.59 -8.63 45.57
N LEU A 757 32.71 -8.56 44.84
CA LEU A 757 34.03 -8.91 45.37
C LEU A 757 34.49 -7.97 46.49
N VAL A 758 34.23 -6.66 46.37
CA VAL A 758 34.51 -5.71 47.46
C VAL A 758 33.63 -6.00 48.68
N ARG A 759 32.36 -6.35 48.48
CA ARG A 759 31.47 -6.79 49.58
C ARG A 759 32.00 -8.05 50.27
N LEU A 760 32.45 -9.03 49.48
CA LEU A 760 33.07 -10.25 49.99
C LEU A 760 34.35 -9.94 50.79
N GLN A 761 35.20 -9.03 50.30
CA GLN A 761 36.42 -8.59 50.99
C GLN A 761 36.11 -7.93 52.34
N LEU A 762 35.14 -7.01 52.38
CA LEU A 762 34.72 -6.36 53.61
C LEU A 762 34.15 -7.37 54.60
N ALA A 763 33.29 -8.29 54.13
CA ALA A 763 32.73 -9.35 54.95
C ALA A 763 33.81 -10.28 55.52
N TYR A 764 34.87 -10.57 54.76
CA TYR A 764 36.03 -11.31 55.23
C TYR A 764 36.76 -10.57 56.35
N LEU A 765 37.07 -9.28 56.15
CA LEU A 765 37.79 -8.46 57.14
C LEU A 765 37.01 -8.29 58.45
N GLU A 766 35.68 -8.13 58.39
CA GLU A 766 34.84 -7.97 59.59
C GLU A 766 34.72 -9.26 60.43
N ASN A 767 34.72 -10.42 59.76
CA ASN A 767 34.44 -11.71 60.39
C ASN A 767 35.69 -12.56 60.67
N ASN A 768 36.83 -12.20 60.09
CA ASN A 768 38.13 -12.81 60.38
C ASN A 768 38.65 -12.32 61.75
N ARG A 769 38.08 -12.88 62.80
CA ARG A 769 38.45 -12.62 64.20
C ARG A 769 39.38 -13.72 64.70
N ARG A 770 40.30 -13.35 65.58
CA ARG A 770 41.24 -14.30 66.18
C ARG A 770 40.49 -15.37 66.99
N GLU A 771 40.72 -16.63 66.65
CA GLU A 771 40.23 -17.79 67.40
C GLU A 771 41.22 -18.17 68.52
N LEU A 772 40.78 -19.02 69.46
CA LEU A 772 41.65 -19.50 70.55
C LEU A 772 42.62 -20.53 70.00
N GLU A 773 43.92 -20.26 70.06
CA GLU A 773 44.99 -21.16 69.59
C GLU A 773 45.45 -22.05 70.74
N LEU A 774 45.37 -23.37 70.57
CA LEU A 774 45.66 -24.38 71.59
C LEU A 774 46.53 -25.50 71.01
N THR A 775 47.28 -26.19 71.86
CA THR A 775 48.11 -27.34 71.49
C THR A 775 47.85 -28.51 72.43
N THR A 776 47.47 -29.65 71.88
CA THR A 776 47.28 -30.91 72.62
C THR A 776 48.31 -31.93 72.15
N HIS A 777 48.73 -32.81 73.06
CA HIS A 777 49.67 -33.89 72.76
C HIS A 777 49.00 -35.24 72.99
N VAL A 778 48.90 -36.04 71.93
CA VAL A 778 48.20 -37.32 71.93
C VAL A 778 49.20 -38.46 71.88
N SER A 779 49.36 -39.17 72.99
CA SER A 779 50.22 -40.36 73.11
C SER A 779 49.43 -41.62 72.77
N LEU A 780 49.87 -42.41 71.79
CA LEU A 780 49.24 -43.69 71.48
C LEU A 780 49.38 -44.69 72.63
N ARG A 781 50.50 -44.66 73.36
CA ARG A 781 50.69 -45.51 74.55
C ARG A 781 49.57 -45.33 75.60
N MET A 782 48.98 -44.14 75.69
CA MET A 782 47.90 -43.83 76.63
C MET A 782 46.49 -43.88 76.00
N LEU A 783 46.37 -43.48 74.73
CA LEU A 783 45.08 -43.42 74.04
C LEU A 783 44.64 -44.80 73.55
N ASP A 784 45.52 -45.49 72.84
CA ASP A 784 45.27 -46.80 72.25
C ASP A 784 46.58 -47.62 72.23
N PRO A 785 46.94 -48.26 73.36
CA PRO A 785 48.17 -49.04 73.45
C PRO A 785 48.19 -50.23 72.48
N LEU A 786 47.04 -50.74 72.05
CA LEU A 786 46.97 -51.84 71.09
C LEU A 786 47.37 -51.35 69.70
N ALA A 787 46.91 -50.18 69.27
CA ALA A 787 47.36 -49.55 68.03
C ALA A 787 48.89 -49.29 68.02
N LEU A 788 49.49 -48.96 69.17
CA LEU A 788 50.95 -48.83 69.27
C LEU A 788 51.65 -50.19 69.07
N LEU A 789 51.12 -51.28 69.63
CA LEU A 789 51.68 -52.62 69.43
C LEU A 789 51.52 -53.11 67.98
N GLU A 790 50.40 -52.80 67.33
CA GLU A 790 50.21 -53.07 65.89
C GLU A 790 51.21 -52.31 65.03
N LEU A 791 51.52 -51.06 65.40
CA LEU A 791 52.56 -50.28 64.72
C LEU A 791 53.93 -50.95 64.84
N ARG A 792 54.26 -51.53 66.01
CA ARG A 792 55.53 -52.23 66.23
C ARG A 792 55.62 -53.56 65.47
N SER A 793 54.53 -54.32 65.41
CA SER A 793 54.52 -55.64 64.75
C SER A 793 54.39 -55.54 63.24
N ARG A 794 53.39 -54.80 62.73
CA ARG A 794 53.03 -54.73 61.31
C ARG A 794 53.61 -53.51 60.59
N GLY A 795 54.09 -52.53 61.33
CA GLY A 795 54.50 -51.23 60.77
C GLY A 795 53.32 -50.30 60.45
N THR A 796 52.07 -50.70 60.67
CA THR A 796 50.90 -49.84 60.38
C THR A 796 49.86 -49.93 61.48
N CYS A 797 49.25 -48.81 61.86
CA CYS A 797 48.13 -48.78 62.80
C CYS A 797 47.08 -47.73 62.43
N GLN A 798 45.88 -47.93 62.98
CA GLN A 798 44.78 -46.97 62.90
C GLN A 798 44.36 -46.59 64.31
N PHE A 799 44.08 -45.31 64.52
CA PHE A 799 43.62 -44.82 65.80
C PHE A 799 42.69 -43.62 65.62
N THR A 800 41.81 -43.42 66.59
CA THR A 800 40.84 -42.31 66.59
C THR A 800 41.18 -41.35 67.71
N VAL A 801 41.25 -40.05 67.40
CA VAL A 801 41.36 -38.97 68.39
C VAL A 801 39.94 -38.48 68.71
N PRO A 802 39.40 -38.80 69.91
CA PRO A 802 38.02 -38.49 70.26
C PRO A 802 37.85 -37.07 70.81
N GLU A 803 36.61 -36.56 70.79
CA GLU A 803 36.27 -35.22 71.30
C GLU A 803 36.67 -35.02 72.76
N TRP A 804 36.43 -36.03 73.60
CA TRP A 804 36.63 -35.95 75.05
C TRP A 804 38.08 -35.66 75.45
N LEU A 805 39.07 -36.02 74.61
CA LEU A 805 40.48 -35.77 74.90
C LEU A 805 40.77 -34.26 74.99
N TYR A 806 40.16 -33.48 74.11
CA TYR A 806 40.27 -32.02 74.12
C TYR A 806 39.41 -31.38 75.23
N ASP A 807 38.30 -32.03 75.61
CA ASP A 807 37.44 -31.56 76.71
C ASP A 807 38.07 -31.73 78.09
N LEU A 808 38.95 -32.72 78.25
CA LEU A 808 39.70 -32.93 79.49
C LEU A 808 40.65 -31.78 79.80
N GLU A 809 41.32 -31.25 78.77
CA GLU A 809 42.25 -30.14 78.94
C GLU A 809 41.50 -28.82 79.13
N VAL A 810 40.52 -28.55 78.26
CA VAL A 810 39.75 -27.30 78.29
C VAL A 810 38.26 -27.55 78.00
N PRO A 811 37.42 -27.73 79.05
CA PRO A 811 35.98 -27.88 78.87
C PRO A 811 35.33 -26.57 78.43
N GLY A 812 34.29 -26.65 77.59
CA GLY A 812 33.49 -25.49 77.16
C GLY A 812 33.85 -24.92 75.78
N HIS A 813 34.80 -25.54 75.08
CA HIS A 813 35.16 -25.18 73.71
C HIS A 813 34.42 -26.05 72.67
N TYR A 814 34.07 -25.44 71.54
CA TYR A 814 33.57 -26.11 70.35
C TYR A 814 34.29 -25.56 69.12
N PHE A 815 33.88 -25.99 67.92
CA PHE A 815 34.46 -25.53 66.67
C PHE A 815 35.98 -25.77 66.58
N ARG A 816 36.43 -26.94 67.03
CA ARG A 816 37.85 -27.29 67.10
C ARG A 816 38.36 -27.68 65.71
N ARG A 817 39.25 -26.87 65.13
CA ARG A 817 39.86 -27.11 63.82
C ARG A 817 41.36 -27.25 63.90
N VAL A 818 41.89 -28.26 63.24
CA VAL A 818 43.32 -28.49 63.13
C VAL A 818 43.96 -27.33 62.36
N ARG A 819 45.03 -26.79 62.92
CA ARG A 819 45.88 -25.77 62.30
C ARG A 819 47.23 -26.36 61.88
N THR A 820 47.79 -27.24 62.70
CA THR A 820 49.05 -27.95 62.44
C THR A 820 49.02 -29.32 63.11
N VAL A 821 49.66 -30.31 62.48
CA VAL A 821 49.92 -31.62 63.08
C VAL A 821 51.38 -31.96 62.89
N ALA A 822 52.04 -32.38 63.95
CA ALA A 822 53.42 -32.86 63.91
C ALA A 822 53.53 -34.20 64.66
N LEU A 823 54.33 -35.12 64.14
CA LEU A 823 54.52 -36.45 64.70
C LEU A 823 55.89 -36.57 65.36
N SER A 824 55.91 -37.14 66.56
CA SER A 824 57.12 -37.58 67.24
C SER A 824 57.09 -39.09 67.46
N LEU A 825 58.12 -39.80 66.99
CA LEU A 825 58.32 -41.23 67.21
C LEU A 825 59.66 -41.45 67.93
N PRO A 826 59.69 -41.41 69.27
CA PRO A 826 60.90 -41.73 70.01
C PRO A 826 61.23 -43.22 69.83
N ALA A 827 62.35 -43.51 69.17
CA ALA A 827 62.84 -44.85 68.89
C ALA A 827 64.38 -44.87 68.89
N VAL A 828 64.98 -46.04 69.08
CA VAL A 828 66.44 -46.19 69.03
C VAL A 828 66.85 -46.30 67.56
N THR A 829 67.43 -45.22 67.02
CA THR A 829 67.85 -45.12 65.63
C THR A 829 69.30 -44.64 65.53
N GLY A 830 69.98 -45.00 64.44
CA GLY A 830 71.34 -44.53 64.18
C GLY A 830 71.36 -43.05 63.76
N PRO A 831 72.49 -42.31 63.94
CA PRO A 831 72.57 -40.86 63.67
C PRO A 831 72.16 -40.41 62.26
N TYR A 832 72.23 -41.30 61.27
CA TYR A 832 71.89 -41.03 59.86
C TYR A 832 70.71 -41.86 59.34
N THR A 833 69.95 -42.49 60.24
CA THR A 833 68.77 -43.29 59.85
C THR A 833 67.52 -42.43 59.90
N SER A 834 66.84 -42.26 58.77
CA SER A 834 65.57 -41.52 58.71
C SER A 834 64.41 -42.35 59.24
N VAL A 835 63.51 -41.70 59.99
CA VAL A 835 62.26 -42.30 60.46
C VAL A 835 61.13 -41.87 59.53
N ALA A 836 60.98 -42.63 58.44
CA ALA A 836 59.98 -42.39 57.41
C ALA A 836 58.61 -42.95 57.84
N ALA A 837 57.76 -42.11 58.41
CA ALA A 837 56.41 -42.49 58.80
C ALA A 837 55.38 -41.65 58.05
N THR A 838 54.40 -42.31 57.43
CA THR A 838 53.30 -41.65 56.72
C THR A 838 52.11 -41.52 57.65
N LEU A 839 51.72 -40.29 57.94
CA LEU A 839 50.52 -39.95 58.69
C LEU A 839 49.43 -39.50 57.72
N SER A 840 48.28 -40.18 57.72
CA SER A 840 47.15 -39.87 56.83
C SER A 840 45.87 -39.65 57.62
N LEU A 841 45.10 -38.63 57.23
CA LEU A 841 43.78 -38.34 57.82
C LEU A 841 42.68 -39.04 57.01
N ARG A 842 41.98 -40.00 57.62
CA ARG A 842 40.90 -40.77 56.96
C ARG A 842 39.56 -40.06 57.00
N ARG A 843 39.24 -39.51 58.17
CA ARG A 843 37.98 -38.83 58.45
C ARG A 843 38.23 -37.75 59.46
N SER A 844 37.57 -36.61 59.29
CA SER A 844 37.50 -35.59 60.33
C SER A 844 36.07 -35.14 60.57
N SER A 845 35.80 -34.71 61.80
CA SER A 845 34.50 -34.25 62.25
C SER A 845 34.69 -33.01 63.10
N LEU A 846 33.84 -32.02 62.86
CA LEU A 846 33.85 -30.70 63.49
C LEU A 846 32.53 -30.50 64.22
N ARG A 847 32.54 -30.08 65.49
CA ARG A 847 31.32 -29.59 66.15
C ARG A 847 31.07 -28.13 65.77
N ARG A 848 30.13 -27.89 64.86
CA ARG A 848 29.72 -26.56 64.38
C ARG A 848 28.90 -25.79 65.41
N ASP A 849 27.98 -26.47 66.10
CA ASP A 849 27.01 -25.85 67.02
C ASP A 849 27.30 -26.24 68.49
N PRO A 850 27.39 -25.26 69.43
CA PRO A 850 27.61 -25.52 70.85
C PRO A 850 26.38 -26.06 71.61
N GLY A 851 25.21 -26.12 70.97
CA GLY A 851 23.94 -26.50 71.58
C GLY A 851 23.88 -27.94 72.12
N LEU A 852 22.98 -28.14 73.09
CA LEU A 852 22.62 -29.45 73.62
C LEU A 852 21.35 -29.94 72.90
N ILE A 853 21.38 -31.16 72.34
CA ILE A 853 20.18 -31.83 71.82
C ILE A 853 19.69 -32.78 72.92
N ASP A 854 18.41 -32.72 73.26
CA ASP A 854 17.78 -33.51 74.35
C ASP A 854 18.51 -33.40 75.69
N GLY A 855 19.13 -32.25 75.97
CA GLY A 855 19.91 -32.00 77.19
C GLY A 855 21.24 -32.77 77.24
N ARG A 856 21.64 -33.46 76.17
CA ARG A 856 22.87 -34.28 76.12
C ARG A 856 23.99 -33.59 75.32
N TYR A 857 25.20 -33.66 75.88
CA TYR A 857 26.41 -33.16 75.22
C TYR A 857 26.94 -34.15 74.17
N ALA A 858 26.86 -35.45 74.47
CA ALA A 858 27.26 -36.54 73.59
C ALA A 858 26.69 -36.41 72.17
N ARG A 859 27.49 -36.81 71.17
CA ARG A 859 27.04 -37.00 69.80
C ARG A 859 26.00 -38.13 69.76
N LEU A 860 24.86 -37.90 69.11
CA LEU A 860 23.82 -38.91 68.95
C LEU A 860 24.17 -39.87 67.80
N PRO A 861 23.76 -41.16 67.88
CA PRO A 861 23.92 -42.09 66.77
C PRO A 861 23.01 -41.69 65.59
N GLY A 862 23.59 -41.30 64.45
CA GLY A 862 22.89 -40.83 63.25
C GLY A 862 23.43 -39.51 62.69
N GLU A 863 22.62 -38.82 61.88
CA GLU A 863 22.90 -37.45 61.44
C GLU A 863 22.64 -36.47 62.58
N ASP A 864 23.72 -35.91 63.15
CA ASP A 864 23.67 -34.87 64.19
C ASP A 864 24.09 -33.55 63.53
N SER A 865 23.14 -32.62 63.36
CA SER A 865 23.34 -31.33 62.69
C SER A 865 24.36 -30.43 63.39
N ARG A 866 24.69 -30.71 64.66
CA ARG A 866 25.76 -30.00 65.38
C ARG A 866 27.13 -30.37 64.86
N PHE A 867 27.27 -31.51 64.16
CA PHE A 867 28.52 -31.99 63.61
C PHE A 867 28.57 -31.86 62.10
N LEU A 868 29.74 -31.52 61.59
CA LEU A 868 30.06 -31.53 60.17
C LEU A 868 31.13 -32.58 59.94
N ASP A 869 30.74 -33.68 59.31
CA ASP A 869 31.64 -34.78 58.94
C ASP A 869 32.25 -34.52 57.56
N TYR A 870 33.57 -34.59 57.50
CA TYR A 870 34.31 -34.59 56.26
C TYR A 870 34.80 -36.02 55.98
N PRO A 871 34.22 -36.71 54.97
CA PRO A 871 34.82 -37.93 54.45
C PRO A 871 36.15 -37.51 53.82
N GLY A 872 37.27 -37.94 54.42
CA GLY A 872 38.57 -37.37 54.08
C GLY A 872 38.89 -37.51 52.60
N ALA A 873 39.22 -36.38 51.96
CA ALA A 873 40.23 -36.44 50.91
C ALA A 873 41.51 -36.93 51.60
N LEU A 874 42.18 -37.94 51.03
CA LEU A 874 43.41 -38.53 51.57
C LEU A 874 44.54 -37.49 51.58
N GLU A 875 44.52 -36.55 52.51
CA GLU A 875 45.68 -35.74 52.85
C GLU A 875 46.63 -36.63 53.66
N SER A 876 47.92 -36.56 53.34
CA SER A 876 48.95 -37.34 54.01
C SER A 876 50.24 -36.55 54.09
N VAL A 877 51.03 -36.84 55.12
CA VAL A 877 52.29 -36.21 55.42
C VAL A 877 53.30 -37.31 55.75
N VAL A 878 54.56 -37.13 55.38
CA VAL A 878 55.63 -38.10 55.65
C VAL A 878 56.70 -37.44 56.52
N THR A 879 57.04 -38.07 57.65
CA THR A 879 58.14 -37.62 58.51
C THR A 879 59.49 -38.06 57.96
N SER A 880 60.54 -37.32 58.28
CA SER A 880 61.93 -37.71 58.00
C SER A 880 62.76 -37.84 59.26
N THR A 881 62.55 -36.93 60.22
CA THR A 881 63.24 -36.91 61.52
C THR A 881 62.41 -37.53 62.63
N ALA A 882 61.08 -37.49 62.49
CA ALA A 882 60.10 -37.91 63.49
C ALA A 882 60.35 -37.34 64.90
N VAL A 883 60.87 -36.11 64.98
CA VAL A 883 60.95 -35.31 66.21
C VAL A 883 60.17 -34.03 65.97
N ARG A 884 58.91 -34.00 66.43
CA ARG A 884 57.96 -32.91 66.18
C ARG A 884 57.93 -32.53 64.69
N ASP A 885 57.89 -33.53 63.84
CA ASP A 885 58.00 -33.39 62.39
C ASP A 885 56.61 -33.23 61.76
N ALA A 886 56.37 -32.09 61.12
CA ALA A 886 55.13 -31.79 60.40
C ALA A 886 55.16 -32.24 58.93
N GLY A 887 56.22 -32.94 58.51
CA GLY A 887 56.52 -33.38 57.14
C GLY A 887 56.56 -32.25 56.11
N LEU A 888 56.91 -31.05 56.58
CA LEU A 888 57.27 -29.88 55.78
C LEU A 888 58.68 -29.45 56.18
N PHE A 889 59.44 -28.88 55.24
CA PHE A 889 60.77 -28.33 55.53
C PHE A 889 60.69 -27.12 56.49
N ASP A 890 59.70 -26.25 56.30
CA ASP A 890 59.37 -25.14 57.19
C ASP A 890 57.84 -25.04 57.33
N ALA A 891 57.34 -25.27 58.54
CA ALA A 891 55.92 -25.19 58.86
C ALA A 891 55.54 -23.74 59.23
N ASN A 892 55.67 -22.82 58.28
CA ASN A 892 55.38 -21.41 58.52
C ASN A 892 53.88 -21.11 58.38
N ALA A 893 53.29 -20.50 59.42
CA ALA A 893 51.88 -20.14 59.46
C ALA A 893 51.48 -19.00 58.49
N ARG A 894 52.45 -18.35 57.82
CA ARG A 894 52.24 -17.27 56.84
C ARG A 894 52.28 -17.70 55.37
N ASP A 895 52.31 -19.01 55.06
CA ASP A 895 52.18 -19.48 53.67
C ASP A 895 50.79 -19.12 53.12
N ASP A 896 50.72 -18.71 51.85
CA ASP A 896 49.47 -18.43 51.14
C ASP A 896 48.66 -19.70 50.85
N ARG A 897 49.27 -20.88 51.03
CA ARG A 897 48.61 -22.19 50.95
C ARG A 897 48.18 -22.67 52.33
N TYR A 898 47.20 -23.56 52.34
CA TYR A 898 46.84 -24.28 53.56
C TYR A 898 47.94 -25.26 53.95
N LEU A 899 48.25 -25.34 55.25
CA LEU A 899 49.11 -26.39 55.79
C LEU A 899 48.39 -27.74 55.70
N PRO A 900 49.13 -28.87 55.70
CA PRO A 900 48.52 -30.19 55.73
C PRO A 900 47.53 -30.32 56.90
N PHE A 901 46.34 -30.85 56.63
CA PHE A 901 45.24 -31.01 57.59
C PHE A 901 44.64 -29.70 58.11
N GLU A 902 45.04 -28.53 57.58
CA GLU A 902 44.52 -27.25 58.03
C GLU A 902 43.03 -27.08 57.70
N GLY A 903 42.25 -26.78 58.74
CA GLY A 903 40.79 -26.65 58.65
C GLY A 903 40.04 -27.97 58.85
N ALA A 904 40.73 -29.10 58.99
CA ALA A 904 40.10 -30.37 59.35
C ALA A 904 39.52 -30.32 60.77
N GLY A 905 38.48 -31.10 61.04
CA GLY A 905 37.92 -31.22 62.39
C GLY A 905 38.86 -31.92 63.36
N ALA A 906 38.93 -31.46 64.61
CA ALA A 906 39.82 -32.04 65.62
C ALA A 906 39.46 -33.50 65.99
N ILE A 907 38.18 -33.86 65.89
CA ILE A 907 37.71 -35.24 66.03
C ILE A 907 38.09 -35.96 64.74
N SER A 908 39.02 -36.90 64.82
CA SER A 908 39.72 -37.37 63.63
C SER A 908 40.13 -38.83 63.74
N GLU A 909 40.14 -39.50 62.59
CA GLU A 909 40.59 -40.87 62.42
C GLU A 909 41.86 -40.87 61.57
N TRP A 910 42.94 -41.45 62.11
CA TRP A 910 44.28 -41.39 61.52
C TRP A 910 44.77 -42.79 61.17
N THR A 911 45.54 -42.85 60.08
CA THR A 911 46.36 -44.02 59.75
C THR A 911 47.83 -43.61 59.84
N LEU A 912 48.62 -44.37 60.60
CA LEU A 912 50.07 -44.20 60.68
C LEU A 912 50.73 -45.44 60.09
N SER A 913 51.60 -45.26 59.09
CA SER A 913 52.32 -46.35 58.44
C SER A 913 53.81 -46.10 58.32
N LEU A 914 54.59 -47.14 58.58
CA LEU A 914 56.02 -47.27 58.42
C LEU A 914 56.29 -48.28 57.29
N PRO A 915 57.43 -48.21 56.58
CA PRO A 915 57.80 -49.17 55.55
C PRO A 915 57.89 -50.61 56.08
N ALA A 916 56.97 -51.48 55.66
CA ALA A 916 56.93 -52.86 56.15
C ALA A 916 57.96 -53.79 55.46
N ASP A 917 58.19 -53.62 54.16
CA ASP A 917 59.01 -54.53 53.34
C ASP A 917 60.51 -54.46 53.67
N LEU A 918 61.01 -53.27 54.02
CA LEU A 918 62.42 -53.00 54.33
C LEU A 918 62.50 -52.09 55.57
N ARG A 919 62.62 -52.71 56.75
CA ARG A 919 62.74 -51.98 58.01
C ARG A 919 64.14 -51.35 58.13
N THR A 920 64.19 -50.02 58.21
CA THR A 920 65.44 -49.25 58.35
C THR A 920 66.00 -49.22 59.77
N PHE A 921 65.16 -49.52 60.77
CA PHE A 921 65.52 -49.67 62.17
C PHE A 921 64.53 -50.62 62.86
N ASP A 922 64.85 -51.04 64.08
CA ASP A 922 64.01 -51.96 64.83
C ASP A 922 62.78 -51.25 65.44
N TYR A 923 61.59 -51.63 64.97
CA TYR A 923 60.33 -51.03 65.41
C TYR A 923 59.95 -51.40 66.84
N THR A 924 60.49 -52.48 67.40
CA THR A 924 60.26 -52.84 68.81
C THR A 924 60.76 -51.75 69.76
N THR A 925 61.76 -50.97 69.33
CA THR A 925 62.37 -49.88 70.10
C THR A 925 61.53 -48.59 70.14
N ILE A 926 60.44 -48.50 69.36
CA ILE A 926 59.55 -47.32 69.37
C ILE A 926 58.87 -47.24 70.73
N SER A 927 59.21 -46.28 71.58
CA SER A 927 58.64 -46.21 72.93
C SER A 927 57.19 -45.72 72.95
N ASP A 928 56.86 -44.80 72.04
CA ASP A 928 55.53 -44.19 71.90
C ASP A 928 55.38 -43.56 70.51
N ALA A 929 54.16 -43.18 70.15
CA ALA A 929 53.88 -42.30 69.02
C ALA A 929 53.05 -41.12 69.52
N VAL A 930 53.62 -39.92 69.41
CA VAL A 930 53.03 -38.70 69.95
C VAL A 930 52.63 -37.76 68.82
N LEU A 931 51.34 -37.49 68.70
CA LEU A 931 50.82 -36.45 67.80
C LEU A 931 50.75 -35.12 68.55
N HIS A 932 51.43 -34.11 68.04
CA HIS A 932 51.30 -32.73 68.46
C HIS A 932 50.28 -32.04 67.57
N ILE A 933 49.09 -31.79 68.09
CA ILE A 933 47.99 -31.19 67.33
C ILE A 933 47.84 -29.75 67.81
N GLY A 934 48.18 -28.79 66.95
CA GLY A 934 47.82 -27.40 67.12
C GLY A 934 46.46 -27.16 66.48
N TYR A 935 45.50 -26.63 67.24
CA TYR A 935 44.13 -26.41 66.78
C TYR A 935 43.60 -25.05 67.22
N THR A 936 42.62 -24.54 66.50
CA THR A 936 41.84 -23.37 66.91
C THR A 936 40.49 -23.81 67.46
N ALA A 937 39.95 -23.05 68.43
CA ALA A 937 38.64 -23.33 69.02
C ALA A 937 37.85 -22.03 69.33
N ARG A 938 36.55 -22.19 69.56
CA ARG A 938 35.63 -21.14 69.99
C ARG A 938 35.04 -21.49 71.36
N ALA A 939 34.83 -20.50 72.21
CA ALA A 939 34.15 -20.69 73.50
C ALA A 939 32.62 -20.58 73.32
N GLY A 940 31.86 -21.45 74.00
CA GLY A 940 30.38 -21.36 73.96
C GLY A 940 29.62 -22.59 74.46
N VAL A 941 30.30 -23.70 74.76
CA VAL A 941 29.66 -24.90 75.33
C VAL A 941 29.56 -24.77 76.84
N ARG A 942 28.46 -25.26 77.41
CA ARG A 942 28.27 -25.37 78.86
C ARG A 942 29.26 -26.35 79.49
N ALA A 943 30.26 -25.82 80.21
CA ALA A 943 31.32 -26.62 80.84
C ALA A 943 30.79 -27.64 81.87
N ASP A 944 29.68 -27.35 82.53
CA ASP A 944 29.02 -28.25 83.48
C ASP A 944 28.43 -29.50 82.81
N ALA A 945 27.83 -29.34 81.62
CA ALA A 945 27.32 -30.44 80.82
C ALA A 945 28.45 -31.34 80.28
N VAL A 946 29.58 -30.73 79.88
CA VAL A 946 30.78 -31.47 79.45
C VAL A 946 31.37 -32.26 80.62
N ALA A 947 31.51 -31.65 81.80
CA ALA A 947 32.03 -32.33 82.98
C ALA A 947 31.11 -33.47 83.46
N ALA A 948 29.79 -33.33 83.32
CA ALA A 948 28.84 -34.42 83.60
C ALA A 948 29.02 -35.59 82.63
N ASP A 949 29.10 -35.30 81.33
CA ASP A 949 29.33 -36.30 80.27
C ASP A 949 30.67 -37.04 80.45
N LEU A 950 31.76 -36.33 80.80
CA LEU A 950 33.06 -36.95 81.09
C LEU A 950 33.00 -37.89 82.31
N ARG A 951 32.32 -37.50 83.40
CA ARG A 951 32.16 -38.36 84.58
C ARG A 951 31.35 -39.60 84.26
N GLU A 952 30.25 -39.46 83.52
CA GLU A 952 29.43 -40.58 83.06
C GLU A 952 30.25 -41.54 82.18
N ARG A 953 31.01 -41.00 81.22
CA ARG A 953 31.86 -41.78 80.31
C ARG A 953 32.91 -42.60 81.05
N PHE A 954 33.60 -42.03 82.03
CA PHE A 954 34.66 -42.77 82.74
C PHE A 954 34.13 -43.77 83.77
N ALA A 955 32.90 -43.58 84.27
CA ALA A 955 32.25 -44.51 85.19
C ALA A 955 31.64 -45.73 84.48
N ALA A 956 31.35 -45.66 83.18
CA ALA A 956 30.74 -46.72 82.39
C ALA A 956 31.72 -47.88 82.13
N ALA A 957 31.41 -49.07 82.65
CA ALA A 957 32.32 -50.22 82.63
C ALA A 957 32.42 -50.98 81.28
N GLN A 958 31.40 -50.87 80.42
CA GLN A 958 31.25 -51.78 79.28
C GLN A 958 31.66 -51.21 77.91
N GLU A 959 31.75 -49.89 77.72
CA GLU A 959 31.91 -49.36 76.35
C GLU A 959 33.30 -48.81 76.03
N ARG A 960 34.05 -48.20 76.95
CA ARG A 960 35.40 -47.65 76.68
C ARG A 960 36.26 -47.60 77.95
N THR A 961 37.03 -48.64 78.19
CA THR A 961 37.95 -48.70 79.33
C THR A 961 39.23 -47.92 79.02
N LEU A 962 39.66 -47.05 79.94
CA LEU A 962 40.99 -46.43 79.87
C LEU A 962 42.02 -47.55 79.91
N ALA A 963 43.10 -47.41 79.15
CA ALA A 963 44.12 -48.45 79.05
C ALA A 963 45.50 -47.85 79.28
N ARG A 964 46.37 -48.62 79.93
CA ARG A 964 47.79 -48.30 80.04
C ARG A 964 48.62 -49.55 79.75
N SER A 965 49.57 -49.43 78.83
CA SER A 965 50.55 -50.49 78.58
C SER A 965 51.82 -50.33 79.41
N PHE A 966 52.31 -51.46 79.92
CA PHE A 966 53.60 -51.62 80.55
C PHE A 966 54.44 -52.63 79.75
N SER A 967 55.70 -52.33 79.47
CA SER A 967 56.65 -53.28 78.90
C SER A 967 57.31 -54.03 80.05
N LEU A 968 57.13 -55.34 80.13
CA LEU A 968 57.66 -56.11 81.26
C LEU A 968 59.19 -56.05 81.32
N ARG A 969 59.85 -56.08 80.15
CA ARG A 969 61.31 -55.96 80.06
C ARG A 969 61.84 -54.58 80.42
N HIS A 970 61.17 -53.50 79.99
CA HIS A 970 61.70 -52.14 80.10
C HIS A 970 61.21 -51.39 81.35
N ASP A 971 59.94 -51.60 81.74
CA ASP A 971 59.37 -50.97 82.94
C ASP A 971 59.72 -51.78 84.22
N PHE A 972 60.01 -53.08 84.12
CA PHE A 972 60.41 -53.95 85.25
C PHE A 972 61.73 -54.72 84.99
N PRO A 973 62.85 -54.03 84.72
CA PRO A 973 64.09 -54.66 84.24
C PRO A 973 64.73 -55.61 85.28
N THR A 974 64.63 -55.30 86.58
CA THR A 974 65.17 -56.13 87.66
C THR A 974 64.38 -57.43 87.82
N ASP A 975 63.05 -57.33 87.83
CA ASP A 975 62.16 -58.47 88.02
C ASP A 975 62.17 -59.37 86.77
N TRP A 976 62.23 -58.76 85.58
CA TRP A 976 62.39 -59.48 84.32
C TRP A 976 63.71 -60.26 84.23
N ALA A 977 64.83 -59.65 84.65
CA ALA A 977 66.13 -60.33 84.67
C ALA A 977 66.14 -61.49 85.67
N ALA A 978 65.46 -61.35 86.81
CA ALA A 978 65.31 -62.43 87.80
C ALA A 978 64.43 -63.57 87.24
N PHE A 979 63.30 -63.25 86.59
CA PHE A 979 62.42 -64.23 85.95
C PHE A 979 63.10 -65.00 84.82
N ALA A 980 63.89 -64.32 83.99
CA ALA A 980 64.63 -64.96 82.90
C ALA A 980 65.74 -65.92 83.38
N ALA A 981 66.24 -65.74 84.61
CA ALA A 981 67.27 -66.57 85.22
C ALA A 981 66.73 -67.66 86.18
N GLY A 982 65.47 -67.55 86.62
CA GLY A 982 64.88 -68.39 87.67
C GLY A 982 63.79 -69.35 87.19
N GLU A 983 63.22 -70.11 88.15
CA GLU A 983 62.11 -71.06 87.90
C GLU A 983 60.72 -70.58 88.35
N GLU A 984 60.62 -69.43 89.02
CA GLU A 984 59.36 -68.88 89.53
C GLU A 984 58.62 -68.00 88.50
N ASP A 985 57.33 -67.75 88.76
CA ASP A 985 56.51 -66.80 88.01
C ASP A 985 57.00 -65.36 88.26
N LEU A 986 56.80 -64.45 87.29
CA LEU A 986 57.26 -63.06 87.38
C LEU A 986 56.36 -62.26 88.34
N PRO A 987 56.84 -61.82 89.53
CA PRO A 987 56.06 -60.95 90.40
C PRO A 987 56.08 -59.53 89.85
N LEU A 988 54.91 -58.92 89.68
CA LEU A 988 54.76 -57.53 89.24
C LEU A 988 54.00 -56.74 90.29
N ARG A 989 54.63 -55.70 90.84
CA ARG A 989 53.99 -54.72 91.73
C ARG A 989 53.70 -53.45 90.94
N ILE A 990 52.42 -53.15 90.70
CA ILE A 990 51.99 -51.96 89.95
C ILE A 990 51.40 -50.93 90.92
N GLU A 991 51.98 -49.73 90.93
CA GLU A 991 51.54 -48.64 91.80
C GLU A 991 50.49 -47.74 91.15
N LYS A 992 49.59 -47.18 91.96
CA LYS A 992 48.61 -46.17 91.52
C LYS A 992 49.30 -44.95 90.89
N GLY A 993 50.49 -44.59 91.38
CA GLY A 993 51.32 -43.50 90.84
C GLY A 993 51.70 -43.69 89.38
N TRP A 994 51.68 -44.92 88.88
CA TRP A 994 51.93 -45.24 87.48
C TRP A 994 50.67 -45.26 86.63
N PHE A 995 49.60 -44.56 87.01
CA PHE A 995 48.48 -44.25 86.11
C PHE A 995 48.47 -42.74 85.82
N PRO A 996 47.83 -42.28 84.72
CA PRO A 996 47.80 -40.86 84.37
C PRO A 996 47.34 -39.99 85.54
N TYR A 997 47.85 -38.75 85.65
CA TYR A 997 47.57 -37.91 86.82
C TYR A 997 46.07 -37.72 87.12
N LEU A 998 45.22 -37.72 86.09
CA LEU A 998 43.75 -37.63 86.22
C LEU A 998 43.14 -38.75 87.08
N THR A 999 43.82 -39.88 87.24
CA THR A 999 43.35 -41.03 88.03
C THR A 999 43.78 -40.96 89.50
N GLN A 1000 44.64 -40.00 89.88
CA GLN A 1000 45.18 -39.93 91.25
C GLN A 1000 44.09 -39.53 92.26
N SER A 1001 43.19 -38.62 91.87
CA SER A 1001 42.06 -38.14 92.68
C SER A 1001 40.82 -39.03 92.59
N ALA A 1002 40.81 -40.05 91.74
CA ALA A 1002 39.67 -40.94 91.51
C ALA A 1002 39.95 -42.37 92.02
N ALA A 1003 38.90 -43.15 92.23
CA ALA A 1003 39.03 -44.57 92.54
C ALA A 1003 39.24 -45.36 91.23
N ILE A 1004 40.35 -46.09 91.13
CA ILE A 1004 40.66 -46.91 89.96
C ILE A 1004 40.01 -48.28 90.15
N THR A 1005 39.18 -48.69 89.19
CA THR A 1005 38.66 -50.06 89.10
C THR A 1005 39.29 -50.74 87.89
N LEU A 1006 40.06 -51.80 88.11
CA LEU A 1006 40.60 -52.66 87.09
C LEU A 1006 39.47 -53.49 86.48
N ASN A 1007 39.37 -53.46 85.15
CA ASN A 1007 38.37 -54.18 84.36
C ASN A 1007 38.96 -55.41 83.66
N ALA A 1008 40.21 -55.31 83.19
CA ALA A 1008 40.93 -56.42 82.60
C ALA A 1008 42.44 -56.17 82.68
N VAL A 1009 43.20 -57.25 82.76
CA VAL A 1009 44.67 -57.24 82.63
C VAL A 1009 44.99 -58.17 81.47
N GLU A 1010 45.56 -57.64 80.39
CA GLU A 1010 45.79 -58.39 79.16
C GLU A 1010 47.29 -58.48 78.87
N LEU A 1011 47.73 -59.62 78.35
CA LEU A 1011 49.12 -59.90 78.05
C LEU A 1011 49.29 -60.06 76.54
N TYR A 1012 50.26 -59.36 75.97
CA TYR A 1012 50.55 -59.37 74.54
C TYR A 1012 52.05 -59.56 74.29
N GLY A 1013 52.37 -60.29 73.22
CA GLY A 1013 53.74 -60.47 72.73
C GLY A 1013 53.79 -60.27 71.23
N ILE A 1014 54.97 -59.95 70.73
CA ILE A 1014 55.22 -59.81 69.29
C ILE A 1014 56.02 -61.03 68.83
N ALA A 1015 55.46 -61.82 67.92
CA ALA A 1015 56.12 -63.00 67.35
C ALA A 1015 56.20 -62.83 65.82
N GLY A 1016 57.36 -62.39 65.33
CA GLY A 1016 57.48 -61.95 63.93
C GLY A 1016 56.66 -60.69 63.67
N ASP A 1017 55.74 -60.76 62.70
CA ASP A 1017 54.85 -59.66 62.32
C ASP A 1017 53.45 -59.74 62.95
N ASP A 1018 53.20 -60.79 63.75
CA ASP A 1018 51.92 -61.02 64.40
C ASP A 1018 51.94 -60.60 65.87
N LEU A 1019 50.86 -59.91 66.26
CA LEU A 1019 50.56 -59.59 67.65
C LEU A 1019 49.82 -60.78 68.26
N VAL A 1020 50.47 -61.46 69.20
CA VAL A 1020 49.92 -62.64 69.88
C VAL A 1020 49.39 -62.23 71.24
N ARG A 1021 48.13 -62.60 71.53
CA ARG A 1021 47.53 -62.43 72.85
C ARG A 1021 47.77 -63.67 73.71
N GLY A 1022 48.41 -63.50 74.85
CA GLY A 1022 48.65 -64.57 75.82
C GLY A 1022 47.46 -64.79 76.75
N PRO A 1023 47.46 -65.88 77.54
CA PRO A 1023 46.48 -66.06 78.60
C PRO A 1023 46.55 -64.88 79.58
N SER A 1024 45.40 -64.38 80.03
CA SER A 1024 45.35 -63.32 81.03
C SER A 1024 45.99 -63.84 82.34
N PRO A 1025 46.97 -63.12 82.93
CA PRO A 1025 47.57 -63.52 84.19
C PRO A 1025 46.59 -63.41 85.37
N VAL A 1026 45.45 -62.75 85.17
CA VAL A 1026 44.41 -62.55 86.18
C VAL A 1026 43.06 -62.99 85.61
N GLY A 1027 42.42 -63.99 86.24
CA GLY A 1027 41.05 -64.39 85.92
C GLY A 1027 40.03 -63.36 86.41
N ALA A 1028 38.83 -63.35 85.82
CA ALA A 1028 37.76 -62.40 86.19
C ALA A 1028 37.41 -62.43 87.68
N ASP A 1029 37.54 -63.60 88.31
CA ASP A 1029 37.25 -63.82 89.74
C ASP A 1029 38.31 -63.22 90.69
N ALA A 1030 39.53 -62.95 90.19
CA ALA A 1030 40.63 -62.39 90.97
C ALA A 1030 40.72 -60.85 90.88
N LEU A 1031 40.03 -60.21 89.93
CA LEU A 1031 39.99 -58.75 89.76
C LEU A 1031 39.42 -58.00 90.99
N PRO A 1032 38.35 -58.47 91.67
CA PRO A 1032 37.85 -57.80 92.88
C PRO A 1032 38.87 -57.74 94.01
N ALA A 1033 39.71 -58.78 94.15
CA ALA A 1033 40.76 -58.83 95.16
C ALA A 1033 41.90 -57.83 94.84
N LEU A 1034 42.33 -57.75 93.58
CA LEU A 1034 43.31 -56.76 93.15
C LEU A 1034 42.79 -55.33 93.27
N ASN A 1035 41.50 -55.11 92.97
CA ASN A 1035 40.85 -53.81 93.16
C ASN A 1035 40.80 -53.41 94.64
N ALA A 1036 40.51 -54.34 95.54
CA ALA A 1036 40.55 -54.10 96.98
C ALA A 1036 41.97 -53.79 97.46
N GLN A 1037 42.99 -54.50 96.94
CA GLN A 1037 44.40 -54.24 97.25
C GLN A 1037 44.84 -52.85 96.76
N LEU A 1038 44.52 -52.49 95.52
CA LEU A 1038 44.82 -51.17 94.95
C LEU A 1038 44.15 -50.03 95.73
N ALA A 1039 42.93 -50.25 96.23
CA ALA A 1039 42.22 -49.27 97.05
C ALA A 1039 42.82 -49.10 98.46
N ALA A 1040 43.36 -50.17 99.05
CA ALA A 1040 43.90 -50.15 100.42
C ALA A 1040 45.39 -49.75 100.49
N GLU A 1041 46.22 -50.28 99.58
CA GLU A 1041 47.69 -50.15 99.63
C GLU A 1041 48.24 -49.16 98.60
N GLY A 1042 47.40 -48.67 97.67
CA GLY A 1042 47.85 -47.82 96.57
C GLY A 1042 48.70 -48.56 95.53
N ALA A 1043 48.79 -49.88 95.61
CA ALA A 1043 49.45 -50.76 94.65
C ALA A 1043 48.74 -52.12 94.64
N PHE A 1044 48.92 -52.90 93.57
CA PHE A 1044 48.51 -54.30 93.52
C PHE A 1044 49.66 -55.16 93.01
N THR A 1045 49.72 -56.40 93.48
CA THR A 1045 50.74 -57.35 93.07
C THR A 1045 50.08 -58.50 92.32
N LEU A 1046 50.63 -58.87 91.17
CA LEU A 1046 50.19 -60.02 90.39
C LEU A 1046 51.41 -60.85 89.96
N ALA A 1047 51.25 -62.17 89.89
CA ALA A 1047 52.25 -63.06 89.34
C ALA A 1047 51.89 -63.38 87.88
N VAL A 1048 52.82 -63.16 86.95
CA VAL A 1048 52.65 -63.52 85.55
C VAL A 1048 53.33 -64.87 85.30
N PRO A 1049 52.57 -65.93 84.97
CA PRO A 1049 53.16 -67.22 84.70
C PRO A 1049 53.97 -67.22 83.41
N ALA A 1050 54.96 -68.11 83.33
CA ALA A 1050 55.65 -68.37 82.07
C ALA A 1050 54.68 -68.95 81.03
N ASP A 1051 54.76 -68.45 79.80
CA ASP A 1051 53.91 -68.88 78.68
C ASP A 1051 54.78 -69.05 77.42
N ASP A 1052 54.64 -70.19 76.75
CA ASP A 1052 55.42 -70.54 75.56
C ASP A 1052 55.15 -69.57 74.39
N ALA A 1053 53.99 -68.92 74.38
CA ALA A 1053 53.63 -67.96 73.33
C ALA A 1053 54.17 -66.54 73.59
N VAL A 1054 53.90 -65.98 74.78
CA VAL A 1054 54.12 -64.55 75.06
C VAL A 1054 55.20 -64.25 76.12
N VAL A 1055 55.15 -64.89 77.29
CA VAL A 1055 56.09 -64.65 78.40
C VAL A 1055 57.10 -65.80 78.45
N ARG A 1056 57.97 -65.82 77.45
CA ARG A 1056 59.07 -66.79 77.35
C ARG A 1056 60.24 -66.36 78.23
N ARG A 1057 60.94 -67.33 78.82
CA ARG A 1057 62.22 -67.12 79.53
C ARG A 1057 63.38 -66.97 78.55
N ASP A 1058 63.22 -66.02 77.64
CA ASP A 1058 64.20 -65.68 76.61
C ASP A 1058 64.59 -64.20 76.77
N ARG A 1059 65.86 -63.89 76.52
CA ARG A 1059 66.36 -62.51 76.56
C ARG A 1059 65.79 -61.64 75.46
N ASP A 1060 65.32 -62.26 74.37
CA ASP A 1060 64.79 -61.57 73.20
C ASP A 1060 63.25 -61.45 73.20
N ALA A 1061 62.57 -61.96 74.25
CA ALA A 1061 61.13 -61.79 74.40
C ALA A 1061 60.77 -60.41 74.97
N ASP A 1062 59.84 -59.71 74.30
CA ASP A 1062 59.29 -58.41 74.72
C ASP A 1062 57.78 -58.51 75.02
N PRO A 1063 57.38 -59.04 76.19
CA PRO A 1063 55.97 -59.06 76.56
C PRO A 1063 55.49 -57.71 77.10
N TYR A 1064 54.25 -57.39 76.78
CA TYR A 1064 53.55 -56.18 77.19
C TYR A 1064 52.29 -56.52 77.99
N LEU A 1065 52.11 -55.81 79.09
CA LEU A 1065 50.95 -55.90 79.95
C LEU A 1065 50.06 -54.68 79.72
N ILE A 1066 48.84 -54.87 79.23
CA ILE A 1066 47.85 -53.82 79.08
C ILE A 1066 46.86 -53.91 80.23
N VAL A 1067 46.84 -52.89 81.08
CA VAL A 1067 45.89 -52.77 82.18
C VAL A 1067 44.74 -51.88 81.73
N ARG A 1068 43.53 -52.43 81.69
CA ARG A 1068 42.28 -51.73 81.37
C ARG A 1068 41.55 -51.39 82.66
N TYR A 1069 41.16 -50.13 82.80
CA TYR A 1069 40.58 -49.61 84.03
C TYR A 1069 39.51 -48.55 83.76
N THR A 1070 38.68 -48.29 84.76
CA THR A 1070 37.70 -47.20 84.83
C THR A 1070 37.97 -46.39 86.08
N ILE A 1071 37.49 -45.16 86.09
CA ILE A 1071 37.62 -44.26 87.24
C ILE A 1071 36.25 -43.82 87.70
N ARG A 1072 36.05 -43.78 89.02
CA ARG A 1072 34.84 -43.30 89.68
C ARG A 1072 35.15 -42.19 90.66
#